data_AF-A0AAN6VFV3-F1
#
_entry.id   AF-A0AAN6VFV3-F1
#
_cell.length_a   1.000
_cell.length_b   1.000
_cell.length_c   1.000
_cell.angle_alpha   90.00
_cell.angle_beta   90.00
_cell.angle_gamma   90.00
#
_symmetry.space_group_name_H-M   'P 1'
#
loop_
_entity.id
_entity.type
_entity.pdbx_description
1 polymer ?
#
loop_
_entity_poly.entity_id
_entity_poly.type
_entity_poly.pdbx_seq_one_letter_code
_entity_poly.pdbx_strand_id
1 'polypeptide(L)'
;MALGRVLALALLLCNGAIAVPPGPAHAAPRKLHGRFLHITDIHPDEYYKVHSSTDEDGACHRGKGPAGPYGAEVSDCDSPFSLVNATFDWIAANLADTIDFVVWTGDSARHDRDEGLPRNAAQVLGTNTWIADKFADVFDDKHGKGMTIPVVPNFGNNDILPHNILLPGPNKWFQHYAQIWRHFIPEAQRHSFEFGGWFHVEVIPNQLAVFSLNTLYFFDRNAGVDGCANPSEPGYKQMEWLKVQLQFLRHRGMKAILMGHVPPARTESKMLWDETCWQKYSLWMQQFRDVVVVGLYGHMNIDHFLIHDTHDIDIAAVAGLSADSVRAREAMEDELSIQSASDYLTELRSGWAKLKPPPASGGKKEVGQAGKKKKDRKRRDPWGERYHLSLVGPSVVPTYFPTLRVIEYNITGLEDAPVWKDVAQKGVGEGESAQKHIELRHLSTETDSDIDTDADADADDDMTSTKKKNKKHRKKKNKNKKKPPAHDPNLLIPSPPSKAAPPGPAYSAQPLTLTGYTQYFANLTHINNLNLTTAADAEFGFEVEYSTFDDRIYLLGDLTVNSFVQLAGGDSDDDDSDDEEEQEEEQEEEQEEEQEEVGTEKKKKGKGKKDRKGKKKKMNKAWLHFLRHAFVGTLEKDDLDKAVPNSNPQLPTPNNTTHLLNSNAPTANAAALMFHSLRLRLPTGRRLRRRRMATLVLPLVLLVLLLFLPLYIIYKPPSPLIRHLSHRWTDVLFRVWLPRTKPLVALTIDDAPSDHTRAILAALGAAGAHATFFVIGSQVAGREDVLREMVRAGHELANHGMRDEPAAALGTAELQGQINQAQALIDAAYRAEGKEPPPPGGKGRYYRPGSGFFSERIRGVARRLGYRVVLGSIYPHDAQIGWAWVNARHILSMLSPGGIVICHDRRSWTEPMLTRVLPEMKRRGYQAVTLTELLREVTG
;
A
#
# COMPACT_ATOMS: atom_id res chain seq x y z
N MET A 1 -91.67 -35.78 -2.59
CA MET A 1 -92.15 -34.78 -3.58
C MET A 1 -92.17 -33.42 -2.90
N ALA A 2 -91.83 -32.36 -3.63
CA ALA A 2 -91.96 -30.95 -3.27
C ALA A 2 -91.15 -30.44 -2.05
N LEU A 3 -89.82 -30.41 -2.19
CA LEU A 3 -88.97 -29.44 -1.48
C LEU A 3 -87.87 -28.87 -2.39
N GLY A 4 -88.18 -28.72 -3.68
CA GLY A 4 -87.29 -28.15 -4.68
C GLY A 4 -88.07 -27.18 -5.54
N ARG A 5 -87.98 -25.86 -5.24
CA ARG A 5 -88.16 -24.72 -6.17
C ARG A 5 -88.29 -23.32 -5.53
N VAL A 6 -88.01 -23.11 -4.24
CA VAL A 6 -88.16 -21.76 -3.62
C VAL A 6 -86.85 -21.15 -3.10
N LEU A 7 -85.69 -21.82 -3.24
CA LEU A 7 -84.37 -21.25 -2.91
C LEU A 7 -83.52 -20.89 -4.15
N ALA A 8 -84.16 -20.51 -5.26
CA ALA A 8 -83.49 -20.20 -6.53
C ALA A 8 -83.67 -18.75 -7.01
N LEU A 9 -84.20 -17.84 -6.17
CA LEU A 9 -84.44 -16.44 -6.57
C LEU A 9 -83.88 -15.38 -5.61
N ALA A 10 -82.98 -15.75 -4.69
CA ALA A 10 -82.34 -14.82 -3.75
C ALA A 10 -80.80 -14.75 -3.85
N LEU A 11 -80.18 -15.40 -4.84
CA LEU A 11 -78.71 -15.48 -4.99
C LEU A 11 -78.17 -14.94 -6.33
N LEU A 12 -78.99 -14.18 -7.08
CA LEU A 12 -78.65 -13.68 -8.42
C LEU A 12 -78.37 -12.16 -8.50
N LEU A 13 -78.14 -11.48 -7.36
CA LEU A 13 -77.87 -10.04 -7.32
C LEU A 13 -76.72 -9.61 -6.38
N CYS A 14 -75.69 -10.43 -6.15
CA CYS A 14 -74.50 -10.04 -5.38
C CYS A 14 -73.20 -10.78 -5.79
N ASN A 15 -72.93 -10.97 -7.08
CA ASN A 15 -71.61 -11.45 -7.55
C ASN A 15 -71.22 -10.81 -8.89
N GLY A 16 -70.92 -9.51 -8.85
CA GLY A 16 -70.09 -8.85 -9.83
C GLY A 16 -68.67 -8.75 -9.29
N ALA A 17 -67.96 -9.88 -9.19
CA ALA A 17 -66.55 -9.86 -8.84
C ALA A 17 -65.77 -9.33 -10.06
N ILE A 18 -65.15 -8.17 -9.87
CA ILE A 18 -64.17 -7.56 -10.75
C ILE A 18 -63.15 -8.64 -11.13
N ALA A 19 -62.95 -8.85 -12.43
CA ALA A 19 -61.85 -9.66 -12.92
C ALA A 19 -60.54 -9.02 -12.44
N VAL A 20 -59.93 -9.63 -11.42
CA VAL A 20 -58.57 -9.31 -10.99
C VAL A 20 -57.67 -9.73 -12.16
N PRO A 21 -56.91 -8.81 -12.78
CA PRO A 21 -55.94 -9.19 -13.80
C PRO A 21 -54.97 -10.21 -13.18
N PRO A 22 -54.45 -11.18 -13.96
CA PRO A 22 -53.47 -12.11 -13.43
C PRO A 22 -52.33 -11.28 -12.82
N GLY A 23 -52.09 -11.48 -11.52
CA GLY A 23 -50.99 -10.84 -10.82
C GLY A 23 -49.68 -11.10 -11.57
N PRO A 24 -48.70 -10.18 -11.49
CA PRO A 24 -47.44 -10.34 -12.20
C PRO A 24 -46.86 -11.70 -11.85
N ALA A 25 -46.54 -12.49 -12.88
CA ALA A 25 -45.82 -13.74 -12.72
C ALA A 25 -44.60 -13.48 -11.83
N HIS A 26 -44.52 -14.14 -10.68
CA HIS A 26 -43.31 -14.13 -9.87
C HIS A 26 -42.19 -14.66 -10.77
N ALA A 27 -41.25 -13.77 -11.14
CA ALA A 27 -40.05 -14.16 -11.85
C ALA A 27 -39.35 -15.27 -11.06
N ALA A 28 -38.90 -16.31 -11.75
CA ALA A 28 -38.17 -17.40 -11.12
C ALA A 28 -36.94 -16.85 -10.37
N PRO A 29 -36.56 -17.43 -9.21
CA PRO A 29 -35.38 -16.98 -8.47
C PRO A 29 -34.13 -17.12 -9.35
N ARG A 30 -33.28 -16.08 -9.36
CA ARG A 30 -32.02 -16.07 -10.12
C ARG A 30 -31.09 -17.14 -9.54
N LYS A 31 -30.41 -17.88 -10.41
CA LYS A 31 -29.41 -18.89 -10.01
C LYS A 31 -28.00 -18.33 -10.18
N LEU A 32 -27.04 -18.92 -9.48
CA LEU A 32 -25.62 -18.61 -9.69
C LEU A 32 -25.17 -19.08 -11.07
N HIS A 33 -24.41 -18.24 -11.76
CA HIS A 33 -23.83 -18.51 -13.06
C HIS A 33 -22.38 -19.01 -12.95
N GLY A 34 -21.69 -18.73 -11.85
CA GLY A 34 -20.28 -19.03 -11.67
C GLY A 34 -19.37 -18.03 -12.38
N ARG A 35 -19.83 -16.77 -12.55
CA ARG A 35 -19.10 -15.75 -13.32
C ARG A 35 -19.18 -14.39 -12.63
N PHE A 36 -18.13 -13.60 -12.64
CA PHE A 36 -18.15 -12.23 -12.12
C PHE A 36 -17.31 -11.28 -12.97
N LEU A 37 -17.68 -10.00 -12.98
CA LEU A 37 -16.98 -8.94 -13.72
C LEU A 37 -15.89 -8.33 -12.83
N HIS A 38 -14.68 -8.19 -13.36
CA HIS A 38 -13.62 -7.35 -12.83
C HIS A 38 -13.38 -6.18 -13.80
N ILE A 39 -13.60 -4.96 -13.31
CA ILE A 39 -13.47 -3.70 -14.05
C ILE A 39 -12.69 -2.68 -13.19
N THR A 40 -11.81 -1.90 -13.82
CA THR A 40 -10.92 -0.97 -13.12
C THR A 40 -10.54 0.22 -13.98
N ASP A 41 -10.08 1.30 -13.35
CA ASP A 41 -9.36 2.41 -14.00
C ASP A 41 -10.13 2.99 -15.19
N ILE A 42 -11.31 3.54 -14.89
CA ILE A 42 -12.24 4.09 -15.89
C ILE A 42 -11.81 5.49 -16.33
N HIS A 43 -11.28 6.30 -15.40
CA HIS A 43 -10.74 7.64 -15.67
C HIS A 43 -11.60 8.50 -16.62
N PRO A 44 -12.86 8.79 -16.29
CA PRO A 44 -13.69 9.66 -17.11
C PRO A 44 -13.15 11.10 -17.08
N ASP A 45 -12.96 11.69 -18.27
CA ASP A 45 -12.45 13.05 -18.45
C ASP A 45 -13.50 13.99 -19.06
N GLU A 46 -13.92 14.98 -18.27
CA GLU A 46 -14.87 16.00 -18.71
C GLU A 46 -14.32 17.02 -19.71
N TYR A 47 -13.00 17.08 -19.90
CA TYR A 47 -12.32 18.02 -20.79
C TYR A 47 -11.88 17.42 -22.13
N TYR A 48 -12.08 16.12 -22.32
CA TYR A 48 -11.73 15.41 -23.54
C TYR A 48 -12.33 16.09 -24.77
N LYS A 49 -11.50 16.31 -25.79
CA LYS A 49 -11.90 16.88 -27.09
C LYS A 49 -11.51 15.95 -28.22
N VAL A 50 -12.51 15.57 -28.99
CA VAL A 50 -12.30 14.85 -30.27
C VAL A 50 -11.45 15.72 -31.21
N HIS A 51 -10.56 15.08 -31.95
CA HIS A 51 -9.58 15.65 -32.88
C HIS A 51 -8.52 16.56 -32.26
N SER A 52 -8.26 16.43 -30.96
CA SER A 52 -7.17 17.13 -30.27
C SER A 52 -5.89 16.29 -30.19
N SER A 53 -4.78 16.90 -29.74
CA SER A 53 -3.48 16.23 -29.69
C SER A 53 -3.41 15.22 -28.56
N THR A 54 -2.69 14.12 -28.75
CA THR A 54 -2.40 13.11 -27.73
C THR A 54 -1.08 13.34 -26.99
N ASP A 55 -0.41 14.47 -27.25
CA ASP A 55 0.88 14.82 -26.63
C ASP A 55 0.75 15.05 -25.11
N GLU A 56 1.82 14.74 -24.36
CA GLU A 56 1.89 14.77 -22.89
C GLU A 56 1.42 16.10 -22.25
N ASP A 57 1.72 17.26 -22.85
CA ASP A 57 1.41 18.61 -22.32
C ASP A 57 -0.08 19.01 -22.51
N GLY A 58 -1.00 18.20 -22.00
CA GLY A 58 -2.46 18.38 -22.11
C GLY A 58 -3.12 17.49 -23.14
N ALA A 59 -2.76 16.21 -23.12
CA ALA A 59 -3.31 15.15 -23.96
C ALA A 59 -4.84 15.20 -23.98
N CYS A 60 -5.39 15.15 -25.19
CA CYS A 60 -6.80 15.21 -25.51
C CYS A 60 -7.58 16.47 -25.07
N HIS A 61 -6.93 17.54 -24.59
CA HIS A 61 -7.64 18.78 -24.19
C HIS A 61 -7.53 19.92 -25.19
N ARG A 62 -6.46 19.93 -26.01
CA ARG A 62 -6.10 21.04 -26.91
C ARG A 62 -5.20 20.58 -28.07
N GLY A 63 -4.91 21.49 -28.99
CA GLY A 63 -4.19 21.17 -30.22
C GLY A 63 -5.07 20.42 -31.22
N LYS A 64 -4.46 19.92 -32.29
CA LYS A 64 -5.11 19.05 -33.28
C LYS A 64 -4.35 17.74 -33.35
N GLY A 65 -5.05 16.62 -33.37
CA GLY A 65 -4.42 15.30 -33.40
C GLY A 65 -5.44 14.16 -33.54
N PRO A 66 -5.02 12.93 -33.25
CA PRO A 66 -5.77 11.72 -33.60
C PRO A 66 -6.90 11.36 -32.63
N ALA A 67 -7.14 12.15 -31.58
CA ALA A 67 -8.16 11.85 -30.57
C ALA A 67 -9.53 11.52 -31.19
N GLY A 68 -10.02 10.30 -30.98
CA GLY A 68 -11.27 9.81 -31.56
C GLY A 68 -12.49 10.08 -30.67
N PRO A 69 -13.71 9.85 -31.18
CA PRO A 69 -14.94 10.00 -30.39
C PRO A 69 -15.01 9.07 -29.18
N TYR A 70 -14.33 7.91 -29.20
CA TYR A 70 -14.33 6.95 -28.09
C TYR A 70 -12.97 6.86 -27.37
N GLY A 71 -12.07 7.82 -27.60
CA GLY A 71 -10.73 7.81 -26.99
C GLY A 71 -9.63 7.71 -28.04
N ALA A 72 -8.39 7.67 -27.56
CA ALA A 72 -7.21 7.39 -28.35
C ALA A 72 -6.38 6.34 -27.60
N GLU A 73 -6.24 5.16 -28.19
CA GLU A 73 -5.40 4.09 -27.70
C GLU A 73 -3.91 4.48 -27.70
N VAL A 74 -3.10 3.85 -26.83
CA VAL A 74 -1.64 4.05 -26.76
C VAL A 74 -1.30 5.54 -26.61
N SER A 75 -2.07 6.22 -25.77
CA SER A 75 -1.93 7.66 -25.55
C SER A 75 -2.07 8.02 -24.08
N ASP A 76 -1.74 9.28 -23.78
CA ASP A 76 -1.91 9.84 -22.44
C ASP A 76 -3.31 10.39 -22.16
N CYS A 77 -4.26 10.09 -23.04
CA CYS A 77 -5.63 10.54 -22.88
C CYS A 77 -6.41 9.66 -21.90
N ASP A 78 -7.23 10.33 -21.10
CA ASP A 78 -8.24 9.69 -20.27
C ASP A 78 -9.52 9.37 -21.08
N SER A 79 -10.45 8.65 -20.47
CA SER A 79 -11.66 8.17 -21.16
C SER A 79 -12.66 9.29 -21.41
N PRO A 80 -13.10 9.53 -22.65
CA PRO A 80 -14.25 10.39 -22.89
C PRO A 80 -15.52 9.72 -22.34
N PHE A 81 -16.52 10.52 -21.95
CA PHE A 81 -17.79 9.99 -21.44
C PHE A 81 -18.53 9.10 -22.44
N SER A 82 -18.31 9.27 -23.74
CA SER A 82 -18.82 8.40 -24.81
C SER A 82 -18.31 6.96 -24.68
N LEU A 83 -17.01 6.77 -24.41
CA LEU A 83 -16.42 5.46 -24.15
C LEU A 83 -17.03 4.81 -22.91
N VAL A 84 -17.14 5.58 -21.83
CA VAL A 84 -17.69 5.07 -20.58
C VAL A 84 -19.16 4.69 -20.75
N ASN A 85 -19.97 5.54 -21.38
CA ASN A 85 -21.38 5.23 -21.67
C ASN A 85 -21.50 3.95 -22.49
N ALA A 86 -20.77 3.85 -23.61
CA ALA A 86 -20.83 2.69 -24.48
C ALA A 86 -20.34 1.41 -23.79
N THR A 87 -19.37 1.53 -22.87
CA THR A 87 -18.91 0.43 -22.02
C THR A 87 -20.02 -0.09 -21.11
N PHE A 88 -20.73 0.80 -20.41
CA PHE A 88 -21.83 0.39 -19.54
C PHE A 88 -23.06 -0.12 -20.32
N ASP A 89 -23.34 0.44 -21.50
CA ASP A 89 -24.39 -0.05 -22.39
C ASP A 89 -24.07 -1.48 -22.87
N TRP A 90 -22.82 -1.73 -23.24
CA TRP A 90 -22.36 -3.07 -23.62
C TRP A 90 -22.43 -4.05 -22.44
N ILE A 91 -22.01 -3.64 -21.23
CA ILE A 91 -22.12 -4.47 -20.01
C ILE A 91 -23.58 -4.83 -19.73
N ALA A 92 -24.48 -3.86 -19.84
CA ALA A 92 -25.92 -4.09 -19.64
C ALA A 92 -26.50 -5.09 -20.64
N ALA A 93 -26.11 -4.98 -21.91
CA ALA A 93 -26.60 -5.84 -22.98
C ALA A 93 -26.02 -7.26 -22.94
N ASN A 94 -24.76 -7.44 -22.50
CA ASN A 94 -24.03 -8.70 -22.67
C ASN A 94 -23.75 -9.44 -21.36
N LEU A 95 -23.59 -8.73 -20.23
CA LEU A 95 -23.10 -9.31 -18.98
C LEU A 95 -24.10 -9.30 -17.84
N ALA A 96 -25.01 -8.31 -17.76
CA ALA A 96 -25.89 -8.14 -16.60
C ALA A 96 -26.70 -9.39 -16.23
N ASP A 97 -27.15 -10.17 -17.20
CA ASP A 97 -27.91 -11.40 -16.95
C ASP A 97 -27.07 -12.67 -16.77
N THR A 98 -25.73 -12.58 -16.85
CA THR A 98 -24.84 -13.75 -16.87
C THR A 98 -23.74 -13.74 -15.82
N ILE A 99 -23.70 -12.72 -14.95
CA ILE A 99 -22.73 -12.59 -13.84
C ILE A 99 -23.40 -12.56 -12.47
N ASP A 100 -22.67 -12.93 -11.44
CA ASP A 100 -23.19 -13.05 -10.06
C ASP A 100 -22.87 -11.81 -9.20
N PHE A 101 -21.76 -11.14 -9.46
CA PHE A 101 -21.31 -9.93 -8.76
C PHE A 101 -20.29 -9.15 -9.60
N VAL A 102 -19.95 -7.93 -9.15
CA VAL A 102 -18.97 -7.06 -9.79
C VAL A 102 -17.88 -6.64 -8.78
N VAL A 103 -16.64 -6.72 -9.21
CA VAL A 103 -15.44 -6.21 -8.53
C VAL A 103 -14.98 -4.96 -9.27
N TRP A 104 -15.11 -3.80 -8.64
CA TRP A 104 -14.71 -2.50 -9.20
C TRP A 104 -13.53 -1.93 -8.41
N THR A 105 -12.33 -2.02 -8.97
CA THR A 105 -11.07 -1.68 -8.28
C THR A 105 -10.66 -0.20 -8.37
N GLY A 106 -11.62 0.72 -8.52
CA GLY A 106 -11.39 2.17 -8.36
C GLY A 106 -10.86 2.91 -9.59
N ASP A 107 -10.36 4.12 -9.36
CA ASP A 107 -9.84 5.10 -10.32
C ASP A 107 -10.92 5.59 -11.32
N SER A 108 -11.83 6.39 -10.77
CA SER A 108 -13.00 6.96 -11.44
C SER A 108 -12.95 8.49 -11.51
N ALA A 109 -11.77 9.06 -11.44
CA ALA A 109 -11.49 10.45 -11.76
C ALA A 109 -10.24 10.52 -12.64
N ARG A 110 -10.29 11.28 -13.74
CA ARG A 110 -9.18 11.50 -14.69
C ARG A 110 -7.83 11.82 -14.04
N HIS A 111 -6.72 11.67 -14.74
CA HIS A 111 -5.41 12.13 -14.28
C HIS A 111 -5.29 13.67 -14.29
N ASP A 112 -4.35 14.18 -13.49
CA ASP A 112 -3.96 15.60 -13.47
C ASP A 112 -2.75 15.89 -14.39
N ARG A 113 -2.81 15.41 -15.64
CA ARG A 113 -1.72 15.58 -16.62
C ARG A 113 -1.69 17.00 -17.22
N ASP A 114 -2.84 17.63 -17.39
CA ASP A 114 -2.91 19.02 -17.83
C ASP A 114 -2.81 19.99 -16.63
N GLU A 115 -1.61 20.55 -16.41
CA GLU A 115 -1.37 21.55 -15.36
C GLU A 115 -2.29 22.78 -15.46
N GLY A 116 -2.82 23.09 -16.66
CA GLY A 116 -3.76 24.18 -16.88
C GLY A 116 -5.18 23.88 -16.41
N LEU A 117 -5.51 22.60 -16.19
CA LEU A 117 -6.82 22.12 -15.78
C LEU A 117 -6.67 21.13 -14.61
N PRO A 118 -6.18 21.56 -13.44
CA PRO A 118 -6.07 20.67 -12.28
C PRO A 118 -7.46 20.26 -11.78
N ARG A 119 -7.62 19.00 -11.36
CA ARG A 119 -8.82 18.52 -10.69
C ARG A 119 -9.04 19.25 -9.38
N ASN A 120 -10.31 19.40 -9.05
CA ASN A 120 -10.76 19.80 -7.73
C ASN A 120 -11.66 18.72 -7.12
N ALA A 121 -11.92 18.84 -5.82
CA ALA A 121 -12.71 17.85 -5.08
C ALA A 121 -14.13 17.64 -5.64
N ALA A 122 -14.76 18.67 -6.21
CA ALA A 122 -16.11 18.54 -6.77
C ALA A 122 -16.11 17.71 -8.06
N GLN A 123 -15.06 17.82 -8.88
CA GLN A 123 -14.90 16.97 -10.07
C GLN A 123 -14.66 15.52 -9.67
N VAL A 124 -13.71 15.26 -8.76
CA VAL A 124 -13.39 13.90 -8.28
C VAL A 124 -14.63 13.20 -7.70
N LEU A 125 -15.36 13.89 -6.81
CA LEU A 125 -16.60 13.35 -6.23
C LEU A 125 -17.72 13.23 -7.27
N GLY A 126 -17.80 14.16 -8.23
CA GLY A 126 -18.81 14.18 -9.28
C GLY A 126 -18.67 13.01 -10.24
N THR A 127 -17.47 12.73 -10.74
CA THR A 127 -17.21 11.58 -11.62
C THR A 127 -17.41 10.26 -10.88
N ASN A 128 -16.98 10.16 -9.62
CA ASN A 128 -17.24 8.99 -8.80
C ASN A 128 -18.73 8.75 -8.53
N THR A 129 -19.51 9.82 -8.32
CA THR A 129 -20.97 9.74 -8.22
C THR A 129 -21.56 9.22 -9.52
N TRP A 130 -21.14 9.78 -10.65
CA TRP A 130 -21.64 9.39 -11.97
C TRP A 130 -21.34 7.92 -12.32
N ILE A 131 -20.13 7.43 -12.03
CA ILE A 131 -19.78 6.01 -12.23
C ILE A 131 -20.57 5.10 -11.28
N ALA A 132 -20.73 5.50 -10.01
CA ALA A 132 -21.57 4.76 -9.07
C ALA A 132 -23.03 4.66 -9.56
N ASP A 133 -23.59 5.76 -10.09
CA ASP A 133 -24.93 5.77 -10.66
C ASP A 133 -25.03 4.87 -11.89
N LYS A 134 -24.01 4.83 -12.76
CA LYS A 134 -23.95 3.89 -13.90
C LYS A 134 -23.99 2.43 -13.46
N PHE A 135 -23.25 2.05 -12.42
CA PHE A 135 -23.34 0.71 -11.85
C PHE A 135 -24.71 0.41 -11.27
N ALA A 136 -25.31 1.37 -10.55
CA ALA A 136 -26.65 1.20 -10.02
C ALA A 136 -27.68 1.03 -11.14
N ASP A 137 -27.62 1.86 -12.20
CA ASP A 137 -28.55 1.78 -13.34
C ASP A 137 -28.52 0.41 -14.03
N VAL A 138 -27.34 -0.21 -14.15
CA VAL A 138 -27.18 -1.52 -14.79
C VAL A 138 -27.61 -2.67 -13.87
N PHE A 139 -27.34 -2.58 -12.57
CA PHE A 139 -27.41 -3.73 -11.66
C PHE A 139 -28.48 -3.63 -10.55
N ASP A 140 -29.20 -2.51 -10.44
CA ASP A 140 -30.30 -2.33 -9.49
C ASP A 140 -31.59 -3.05 -9.93
N ASP A 141 -32.47 -3.35 -8.97
CA ASP A 141 -33.81 -3.83 -9.28
C ASP A 141 -34.63 -2.68 -9.90
N LYS A 142 -35.29 -2.93 -11.04
CA LYS A 142 -36.12 -1.93 -11.75
C LYS A 142 -37.28 -1.35 -10.93
N HIS A 143 -37.52 -1.89 -9.74
CA HIS A 143 -38.54 -1.45 -8.78
C HIS A 143 -37.96 -0.72 -7.55
N GLY A 144 -36.65 -0.44 -7.52
CA GLY A 144 -35.98 0.33 -6.47
C GLY A 144 -35.91 -0.38 -5.11
N LYS A 145 -35.92 -1.71 -5.09
CA LYS A 145 -35.85 -2.53 -3.86
C LYS A 145 -34.42 -2.90 -3.45
N GLY A 146 -33.40 -2.34 -4.13
CA GLY A 146 -31.99 -2.60 -3.90
C GLY A 146 -31.36 -3.50 -4.96
N MET A 147 -30.03 -3.58 -4.93
CA MET A 147 -29.21 -4.23 -5.96
C MET A 147 -29.65 -5.66 -6.27
N THR A 148 -29.83 -5.98 -7.55
CA THR A 148 -30.03 -7.36 -8.00
C THR A 148 -28.70 -8.11 -8.06
N ILE A 149 -27.62 -7.42 -8.46
CA ILE A 149 -26.26 -7.94 -8.49
C ILE A 149 -25.38 -7.03 -7.62
N PRO A 150 -24.69 -7.57 -6.59
CA PRO A 150 -23.85 -6.75 -5.73
C PRO A 150 -22.61 -6.26 -6.48
N VAL A 151 -22.33 -4.96 -6.33
CA VAL A 151 -21.11 -4.30 -6.82
C VAL A 151 -20.25 -3.96 -5.63
N VAL A 152 -18.97 -4.33 -5.67
CA VAL A 152 -18.01 -4.07 -4.58
C VAL A 152 -16.99 -3.03 -5.06
N PRO A 153 -17.16 -1.75 -4.66
CA PRO A 153 -16.24 -0.68 -5.06
C PRO A 153 -14.97 -0.64 -4.20
N ASN A 154 -13.92 -0.01 -4.72
CA ASN A 154 -12.68 0.29 -4.03
C ASN A 154 -12.13 1.67 -4.42
N PHE A 155 -11.28 2.26 -3.57
CA PHE A 155 -10.61 3.52 -3.85
C PHE A 155 -9.41 3.32 -4.75
N GLY A 156 -9.36 4.05 -5.86
CA GLY A 156 -8.14 4.26 -6.61
C GLY A 156 -7.34 5.47 -6.12
N ASN A 157 -6.08 5.58 -6.53
CA ASN A 157 -5.21 6.67 -6.10
C ASN A 157 -5.61 8.04 -6.66
N ASN A 158 -6.40 8.05 -7.74
CA ASN A 158 -6.96 9.24 -8.35
C ASN A 158 -8.33 9.64 -7.77
N ASP A 159 -8.96 8.77 -6.96
CA ASP A 159 -10.26 9.03 -6.33
C ASP A 159 -10.16 9.93 -5.07
N ILE A 160 -8.96 10.41 -4.74
CA ILE A 160 -8.70 11.25 -3.57
C ILE A 160 -7.85 12.44 -4.01
N LEU A 161 -8.11 13.61 -3.43
CA LEU A 161 -7.29 14.81 -3.63
C LEU A 161 -6.55 15.21 -2.32
N PRO A 162 -5.23 15.48 -2.37
CA PRO A 162 -4.34 15.31 -3.52
C PRO A 162 -4.19 13.83 -3.92
N HIS A 163 -3.99 13.57 -5.22
CA HIS A 163 -3.81 12.19 -5.73
C HIS A 163 -2.71 11.46 -4.96
N ASN A 164 -2.86 10.15 -4.77
CA ASN A 164 -2.02 9.27 -3.94
C ASN A 164 -2.05 9.54 -2.42
N ILE A 165 -2.44 10.73 -1.97
CA ILE A 165 -2.31 11.15 -0.57
C ILE A 165 -3.65 10.98 0.17
N LEU A 166 -3.84 9.81 0.75
CA LEU A 166 -4.97 9.53 1.64
C LEU A 166 -4.53 9.56 3.11
N LEU A 167 -5.08 10.51 3.87
CA LEU A 167 -4.85 10.61 5.30
C LEU A 167 -5.65 9.56 6.10
N PRO A 168 -5.23 9.20 7.32
CA PRO A 168 -5.99 8.32 8.20
C PRO A 168 -7.43 8.81 8.41
N GLY A 169 -8.38 7.89 8.41
CA GLY A 169 -9.77 8.19 8.73
C GLY A 169 -10.04 8.34 10.24
N PRO A 170 -11.24 8.77 10.62
CA PRO A 170 -12.32 9.25 9.75
C PRO A 170 -12.02 10.62 9.13
N ASN A 171 -12.41 10.82 7.86
CA ASN A 171 -12.15 12.06 7.13
C ASN A 171 -13.33 12.42 6.19
N LYS A 172 -13.28 13.61 5.58
CA LYS A 172 -14.38 14.11 4.72
C LYS A 172 -14.57 13.27 3.45
N TRP A 173 -13.51 12.68 2.90
CA TRP A 173 -13.62 11.79 1.75
C TRP A 173 -14.52 10.61 2.08
N PHE A 174 -14.23 9.91 3.17
CA PHE A 174 -15.05 8.77 3.59
C PHE A 174 -16.50 9.14 3.88
N GLN A 175 -16.78 10.34 4.40
CA GLN A 175 -18.15 10.82 4.58
C GLN A 175 -18.89 11.01 3.25
N HIS A 176 -18.24 11.58 2.24
CA HIS A 176 -18.84 11.74 0.91
C HIS A 176 -19.03 10.39 0.22
N TYR A 177 -18.00 9.54 0.23
CA TYR A 177 -18.08 8.22 -0.38
C TYR A 177 -19.06 7.28 0.33
N ALA A 178 -19.31 7.46 1.64
CA ALA A 178 -20.34 6.70 2.35
C ALA A 178 -21.74 7.02 1.79
N GLN A 179 -21.94 8.24 1.25
CA GLN A 179 -23.17 8.62 0.58
C GLN A 179 -23.21 8.10 -0.86
N ILE A 180 -22.11 8.24 -1.61
CA ILE A 180 -22.00 7.76 -3.01
C ILE A 180 -22.21 6.24 -3.07
N TRP A 181 -21.54 5.50 -2.19
CA TRP A 181 -21.57 4.02 -2.17
C TRP A 181 -22.60 3.44 -1.19
N ARG A 182 -23.60 4.24 -0.77
CA ARG A 182 -24.60 3.81 0.22
C ARG A 182 -25.36 2.54 -0.14
N HIS A 183 -25.51 2.28 -1.44
CA HIS A 183 -26.22 1.12 -2.01
C HIS A 183 -25.32 -0.11 -2.16
N PHE A 184 -24.00 0.09 -2.16
CA PHE A 184 -23.00 -0.97 -2.34
C PHE A 184 -22.43 -1.46 -1.00
N ILE A 185 -22.38 -0.59 0.01
CA ILE A 185 -21.83 -0.92 1.33
C ILE A 185 -22.93 -1.43 2.26
N PRO A 186 -22.85 -2.69 2.73
CA PRO A 186 -23.79 -3.22 3.70
C PRO A 186 -23.83 -2.38 4.97
N GLU A 187 -24.99 -2.22 5.59
CA GLU A 187 -25.16 -1.37 6.77
C GLU A 187 -24.19 -1.74 7.91
N ALA A 188 -24.03 -3.05 8.16
CA ALA A 188 -23.10 -3.57 9.17
C ALA A 188 -21.63 -3.19 8.94
N GLN A 189 -21.26 -2.78 7.72
CA GLN A 189 -19.90 -2.41 7.34
C GLN A 189 -19.64 -0.91 7.31
N ARG A 190 -20.69 -0.07 7.39
CA ARG A 190 -20.57 1.39 7.26
C ARG A 190 -19.61 2.00 8.26
N HIS A 191 -19.58 1.52 9.50
CA HIS A 191 -18.64 2.01 10.52
C HIS A 191 -17.18 1.68 10.17
N SER A 192 -16.91 0.47 9.66
CA SER A 192 -15.56 0.10 9.19
C SER A 192 -15.13 0.98 8.02
N PHE A 193 -16.07 1.23 7.10
CA PHE A 193 -15.85 2.09 5.96
C PHE A 193 -15.58 3.55 6.36
N GLU A 194 -16.37 4.15 7.25
CA GLU A 194 -16.13 5.52 7.71
C GLU A 194 -14.82 5.67 8.50
N PHE A 195 -14.40 4.60 9.18
CA PHE A 195 -13.16 4.57 9.94
C PHE A 195 -11.91 4.57 9.05
N GLY A 196 -11.93 3.83 7.93
CA GLY A 196 -10.73 3.59 7.13
C GLY A 196 -10.92 3.32 5.65
N GLY A 197 -12.14 3.38 5.14
CA GLY A 197 -12.44 3.13 3.73
C GLY A 197 -12.33 1.66 3.32
N TRP A 198 -12.29 0.71 4.26
CA TRP A 198 -12.27 -0.72 4.00
C TRP A 198 -13.51 -1.42 4.57
N PHE A 199 -13.97 -2.45 3.86
CA PHE A 199 -15.17 -3.22 4.19
C PHE A 199 -15.18 -4.55 3.44
N HIS A 200 -16.18 -5.40 3.70
CA HIS A 200 -16.42 -6.60 2.88
C HIS A 200 -17.89 -6.79 2.54
N VAL A 201 -18.17 -7.52 1.48
CA VAL A 201 -19.52 -7.84 1.01
C VAL A 201 -19.63 -9.35 0.84
N GLU A 202 -20.63 -9.98 1.48
CA GLU A 202 -20.93 -11.40 1.25
C GLU A 202 -21.65 -11.59 -0.09
N VAL A 203 -20.89 -11.49 -1.20
CA VAL A 203 -21.44 -11.56 -2.57
C VAL A 203 -22.19 -12.86 -2.84
N ILE A 204 -21.81 -13.96 -2.18
CA ILE A 204 -22.61 -15.18 -2.06
C ILE A 204 -22.86 -15.41 -0.57
N PRO A 205 -24.06 -15.09 -0.05
CA PRO A 205 -24.37 -15.14 1.37
C PRO A 205 -23.96 -16.47 2.04
N ASN A 206 -23.23 -16.37 3.16
CA ASN A 206 -22.68 -17.51 3.91
C ASN A 206 -21.69 -18.42 3.15
N GLN A 207 -21.25 -18.06 1.95
CA GLN A 207 -20.30 -18.86 1.15
C GLN A 207 -19.04 -18.09 0.78
N LEU A 208 -19.20 -16.90 0.18
CA LEU A 208 -18.10 -16.11 -0.38
C LEU A 208 -18.27 -14.63 -0.01
N ALA A 209 -17.19 -14.02 0.48
CA ALA A 209 -17.11 -12.58 0.67
C ALA A 209 -15.96 -11.95 -0.14
N VAL A 210 -16.20 -10.75 -0.65
CA VAL A 210 -15.17 -9.90 -1.29
C VAL A 210 -14.78 -8.80 -0.32
N PHE A 211 -13.49 -8.67 -0.04
CA PHE A 211 -12.91 -7.67 0.86
C PHE A 211 -12.36 -6.51 0.06
N SER A 212 -12.99 -5.34 0.19
CA SER A 212 -12.49 -4.08 -0.37
C SER A 212 -11.43 -3.49 0.58
N LEU A 213 -10.16 -3.71 0.23
CA LEU A 213 -9.00 -3.20 0.97
C LEU A 213 -8.62 -1.82 0.45
N ASN A 214 -8.52 -0.84 1.34
CA ASN A 214 -7.99 0.47 1.01
C ASN A 214 -6.45 0.43 0.86
N THR A 215 -5.97 0.01 -0.32
CA THR A 215 -4.54 -0.20 -0.56
C THR A 215 -3.74 1.09 -0.67
N LEU A 216 -4.38 2.27 -0.67
CA LEU A 216 -3.69 3.55 -0.50
C LEU A 216 -3.00 3.67 0.85
N TYR A 217 -3.43 2.92 1.87
CA TYR A 217 -2.69 2.84 3.13
C TYR A 217 -1.46 1.94 3.08
N PHE A 218 -1.34 1.13 2.02
CA PHE A 218 -0.18 0.30 1.77
C PHE A 218 0.73 0.92 0.71
N PHE A 219 0.20 1.85 -0.10
CA PHE A 219 0.89 2.45 -1.22
C PHE A 219 2.12 3.26 -0.78
N ASP A 220 3.30 2.93 -1.29
CA ASP A 220 4.58 3.55 -0.90
C ASP A 220 4.62 5.06 -1.23
N ARG A 221 3.85 5.49 -2.25
CA ARG A 221 3.73 6.90 -2.64
C ARG A 221 2.77 7.70 -1.76
N ASN A 222 2.02 7.08 -0.85
CA ASN A 222 1.18 7.81 0.08
C ASN A 222 2.00 8.39 1.24
N ALA A 223 2.48 9.62 1.07
CA ALA A 223 3.22 10.33 2.10
C ALA A 223 2.39 10.68 3.36
N GLY A 224 1.07 10.43 3.35
CA GLY A 224 0.17 10.68 4.46
C GLY A 224 0.14 9.60 5.55
N VAL A 225 0.79 8.45 5.33
CA VAL A 225 0.81 7.30 6.24
C VAL A 225 2.20 6.64 6.27
N ASP A 226 2.47 5.80 7.27
CA ASP A 226 3.78 5.17 7.46
C ASP A 226 3.72 3.63 7.55
N GLY A 227 3.15 3.01 6.51
CA GLY A 227 3.12 1.56 6.33
C GLY A 227 2.26 0.82 7.37
N CYS A 228 2.66 -0.41 7.70
CA CYS A 228 1.88 -1.34 8.51
C CYS A 228 2.60 -1.85 9.76
N ALA A 229 3.78 -1.33 10.10
CA ALA A 229 4.53 -1.77 11.29
C ALA A 229 3.92 -1.26 12.62
N ASN A 230 3.48 0.00 12.67
CA ASN A 230 3.07 0.66 13.90
C ASN A 230 1.54 0.58 14.13
N PRO A 231 1.05 0.16 15.33
CA PRO A 231 -0.38 0.08 15.64
C PRO A 231 -1.21 1.36 15.45
N SER A 232 -0.57 2.53 15.46
CA SER A 232 -1.25 3.80 15.22
C SER A 232 -1.58 4.03 13.74
N GLU A 233 -0.83 3.42 12.83
CA GLU A 233 -0.99 3.58 11.38
C GLU A 233 -2.26 2.89 10.87
N PRO A 234 -2.98 3.51 9.92
CA PRO A 234 -4.17 2.90 9.34
C PRO A 234 -3.86 1.58 8.63
N GLY A 235 -2.68 1.46 8.00
CA GLY A 235 -2.24 0.22 7.38
C GLY A 235 -2.14 -0.95 8.37
N TYR A 236 -1.61 -0.72 9.57
CA TYR A 236 -1.61 -1.72 10.64
C TYR A 236 -3.03 -2.10 11.05
N LYS A 237 -3.88 -1.11 11.31
CA LYS A 237 -5.26 -1.31 11.77
C LYS A 237 -6.08 -2.12 10.78
N GLN A 238 -5.92 -1.84 9.48
CA GLN A 238 -6.56 -2.59 8.41
C GLN A 238 -6.05 -4.04 8.34
N MET A 239 -4.75 -4.28 8.52
CA MET A 239 -4.19 -5.63 8.57
C MET A 239 -4.70 -6.43 9.76
N GLU A 240 -4.88 -5.80 10.93
CA GLU A 240 -5.48 -6.45 12.10
C GLU A 240 -6.97 -6.73 11.90
N TRP A 241 -7.70 -5.78 11.33
CA TRP A 241 -9.10 -5.98 10.95
C TRP A 241 -9.23 -7.17 9.99
N LEU A 242 -8.42 -7.20 8.92
CA LEU A 242 -8.42 -8.27 7.92
C LEU A 242 -8.14 -9.63 8.57
N LYS A 243 -7.12 -9.71 9.43
CA LYS A 243 -6.78 -10.91 10.18
C LYS A 243 -7.98 -11.46 10.96
N VAL A 244 -8.66 -10.58 11.69
CA VAL A 244 -9.82 -10.95 12.52
C VAL A 244 -10.99 -11.39 11.64
N GLN A 245 -11.28 -10.69 10.55
CA GLN A 245 -12.36 -11.06 9.64
C GLN A 245 -12.10 -12.42 8.95
N LEU A 246 -10.88 -12.65 8.44
CA LEU A 246 -10.51 -13.94 7.86
C LEU A 246 -10.60 -15.07 8.86
N GLN A 247 -10.27 -14.81 10.13
CA GLN A 247 -10.49 -15.79 11.20
C GLN A 247 -11.97 -16.09 11.39
N PHE A 248 -12.87 -15.10 11.38
CA PHE A 248 -14.31 -15.34 11.44
C PHE A 248 -14.82 -16.15 10.25
N LEU A 249 -14.37 -15.84 9.03
CA LEU A 249 -14.74 -16.59 7.82
C LEU A 249 -14.30 -18.05 7.91
N ARG A 250 -13.07 -18.30 8.38
CA ARG A 250 -12.60 -19.68 8.62
C ARG A 250 -13.53 -20.45 9.55
N HIS A 251 -13.96 -19.84 10.67
CA HIS A 251 -14.86 -20.50 11.62
C HIS A 251 -16.24 -20.77 11.03
N ARG A 252 -16.71 -19.90 10.12
CA ARG A 252 -17.96 -20.07 9.38
C ARG A 252 -17.84 -21.01 8.17
N GLY A 253 -16.63 -21.47 7.82
CA GLY A 253 -16.37 -22.27 6.62
C GLY A 253 -16.44 -21.48 5.29
N MET A 254 -16.48 -20.15 5.37
CA MET A 254 -16.58 -19.26 4.20
C MET A 254 -15.24 -19.02 3.52
N LYS A 255 -15.29 -18.53 2.29
CA LYS A 255 -14.13 -18.12 1.48
C LYS A 255 -14.06 -16.61 1.26
N ALA A 256 -12.87 -16.13 0.93
CA ALA A 256 -12.60 -14.70 0.74
C ALA A 256 -11.89 -14.42 -0.59
N ILE A 257 -12.36 -13.42 -1.31
CA ILE A 257 -11.59 -12.71 -2.35
C ILE A 257 -11.08 -11.43 -1.72
N LEU A 258 -9.79 -11.12 -1.88
CA LEU A 258 -9.24 -9.84 -1.44
C LEU A 258 -9.11 -8.94 -2.67
N MET A 259 -9.62 -7.71 -2.61
CA MET A 259 -9.47 -6.75 -3.69
C MET A 259 -8.87 -5.45 -3.17
N GLY A 260 -8.19 -4.71 -4.05
CA GLY A 260 -7.73 -3.35 -3.82
C GLY A 260 -7.37 -2.68 -5.13
N HIS A 261 -6.99 -1.41 -5.11
CA HIS A 261 -6.56 -0.74 -6.34
C HIS A 261 -5.08 -1.01 -6.64
N VAL A 262 -4.17 -0.45 -5.82
CA VAL A 262 -2.72 -0.64 -5.98
C VAL A 262 -2.33 -2.08 -5.65
N PRO A 263 -1.71 -2.85 -6.56
CA PRO A 263 -1.30 -4.22 -6.31
C PRO A 263 -0.04 -4.32 -5.43
N PRO A 264 0.18 -5.45 -4.73
CA PRO A 264 1.35 -5.71 -3.90
C PRO A 264 2.62 -6.04 -4.72
N ALA A 265 2.89 -5.29 -5.80
CA ALA A 265 4.07 -5.47 -6.65
C ALA A 265 5.35 -5.16 -5.88
N ARG A 266 6.33 -6.07 -5.97
CA ARG A 266 7.58 -6.04 -5.22
C ARG A 266 8.73 -6.62 -6.04
N THR A 267 9.41 -5.76 -6.80
CA THR A 267 10.70 -6.02 -7.46
C THR A 267 11.77 -5.06 -6.94
N GLU A 268 13.02 -5.18 -7.38
CA GLU A 268 14.09 -4.27 -6.95
C GLU A 268 13.89 -2.86 -7.56
N SER A 269 13.42 -2.82 -8.81
CA SER A 269 13.08 -1.60 -9.55
C SER A 269 11.70 -1.02 -9.23
N LYS A 270 10.75 -1.81 -8.70
CA LYS A 270 9.37 -1.36 -8.46
C LYS A 270 8.76 -1.97 -7.20
N MET A 271 8.62 -1.12 -6.19
CA MET A 271 7.88 -1.41 -4.96
C MET A 271 6.66 -0.51 -4.90
N LEU A 272 5.47 -1.10 -5.07
CA LEU A 272 4.23 -0.33 -4.95
C LEU A 272 3.74 -0.28 -3.51
N TRP A 273 3.94 -1.34 -2.72
CA TRP A 273 3.56 -1.32 -1.30
C TRP A 273 4.77 -1.05 -0.41
N ASP A 274 4.53 -0.37 0.71
CA ASP A 274 5.47 -0.34 1.83
C ASP A 274 5.78 -1.78 2.26
N GLU A 275 7.07 -2.06 2.47
CA GLU A 275 7.55 -3.40 2.75
C GLU A 275 6.83 -4.01 3.97
N THR A 276 6.58 -3.23 5.02
CA THR A 276 5.96 -3.76 6.25
C THR A 276 4.51 -4.20 6.01
N CYS A 277 3.83 -3.55 5.06
CA CYS A 277 2.50 -3.96 4.61
C CYS A 277 2.56 -5.24 3.77
N TRP A 278 3.47 -5.31 2.81
CA TRP A 278 3.66 -6.50 1.99
C TRP A 278 3.98 -7.74 2.84
N GLN A 279 4.85 -7.59 3.84
CA GLN A 279 5.25 -8.64 4.78
C GLN A 279 4.06 -9.18 5.59
N LYS A 280 3.24 -8.29 6.15
CA LYS A 280 2.03 -8.68 6.90
C LYS A 280 0.97 -9.32 6.02
N TYR A 281 0.70 -8.73 4.86
CA TYR A 281 -0.24 -9.28 3.89
C TYR A 281 0.16 -10.69 3.46
N SER A 282 1.43 -10.89 3.06
CA SER A 282 1.94 -12.19 2.65
C SER A 282 1.89 -13.22 3.77
N LEU A 283 2.09 -12.81 5.03
CA LEU A 283 1.88 -13.68 6.18
C LEU A 283 0.40 -14.06 6.34
N TRP A 284 -0.54 -13.13 6.20
CA TRP A 284 -1.98 -13.45 6.22
C TRP A 284 -2.37 -14.39 5.09
N MET A 285 -1.88 -14.17 3.88
CA MET A 285 -2.08 -15.09 2.74
C MET A 285 -1.57 -16.50 3.08
N GLN A 286 -0.38 -16.62 3.69
CA GLN A 286 0.16 -17.92 4.11
C GLN A 286 -0.67 -18.57 5.22
N GLN A 287 -1.11 -17.78 6.22
CA GLN A 287 -1.86 -18.28 7.36
C GLN A 287 -3.29 -18.64 6.99
N PHE A 288 -3.92 -17.95 6.04
CA PHE A 288 -5.32 -18.10 5.61
C PHE A 288 -5.49 -18.70 4.21
N ARG A 289 -4.50 -19.47 3.75
CA ARG A 289 -4.52 -20.15 2.44
C ARG A 289 -5.65 -21.17 2.23
N ASP A 290 -6.35 -21.55 3.29
CA ASP A 290 -7.57 -22.37 3.29
C ASP A 290 -8.86 -21.55 3.05
N VAL A 291 -8.78 -20.23 3.22
CA VAL A 291 -9.90 -19.27 3.14
C VAL A 291 -9.81 -18.40 1.89
N VAL A 292 -8.63 -17.82 1.63
CA VAL A 292 -8.44 -16.85 0.55
C VAL A 292 -8.35 -17.56 -0.80
N VAL A 293 -9.14 -17.07 -1.76
CA VAL A 293 -9.27 -17.60 -3.13
C VAL A 293 -8.27 -16.91 -4.06
N VAL A 294 -8.23 -15.58 -4.07
CA VAL A 294 -7.38 -14.77 -4.95
C VAL A 294 -7.26 -13.34 -4.43
N GLY A 295 -6.21 -12.62 -4.83
CA GLY A 295 -6.11 -11.16 -4.76
C GLY A 295 -6.43 -10.50 -6.11
N LEU A 296 -7.30 -9.49 -6.18
CA LEU A 296 -7.67 -8.78 -7.42
C LEU A 296 -7.33 -7.28 -7.34
N TYR A 297 -6.63 -6.76 -8.35
CA TYR A 297 -6.08 -5.40 -8.34
C TYR A 297 -6.17 -4.70 -9.71
N GLY A 298 -5.90 -3.38 -9.75
CA GLY A 298 -5.85 -2.56 -10.98
C GLY A 298 -4.57 -1.73 -11.04
N HIS A 299 -4.70 -0.41 -11.28
CA HIS A 299 -3.65 0.62 -11.19
C HIS A 299 -2.55 0.58 -12.27
N MET A 300 -2.10 -0.62 -12.69
CA MET A 300 -0.95 -0.73 -13.58
C MET A 300 -1.31 -0.57 -15.07
N ASN A 301 -2.61 -0.54 -15.40
CA ASN A 301 -3.16 -0.47 -16.75
C ASN A 301 -2.71 -1.58 -17.72
N ILE A 302 -2.08 -2.63 -17.22
CA ILE A 302 -1.62 -3.79 -18.00
C ILE A 302 -2.29 -5.07 -17.49
N ASP A 303 -2.48 -6.04 -18.38
CA ASP A 303 -2.84 -7.39 -17.97
C ASP A 303 -1.65 -8.06 -17.29
N HIS A 304 -1.77 -8.32 -15.99
CA HIS A 304 -0.64 -8.82 -15.23
C HIS A 304 -1.05 -9.74 -14.08
N PHE A 305 -0.12 -10.58 -13.63
CA PHE A 305 -0.26 -11.39 -12.45
C PHE A 305 1.06 -11.45 -11.67
N LEU A 306 0.94 -11.52 -10.34
CA LEU A 306 2.04 -11.50 -9.40
C LEU A 306 2.05 -12.81 -8.60
N ILE A 307 3.20 -13.49 -8.60
CA ILE A 307 3.45 -14.66 -7.79
C ILE A 307 4.35 -14.26 -6.63
N HIS A 308 3.84 -14.40 -5.41
CA HIS A 308 4.54 -14.02 -4.20
C HIS A 308 5.06 -15.26 -3.47
N ASP A 309 6.34 -15.23 -3.07
CA ASP A 309 6.97 -16.33 -2.35
C ASP A 309 6.96 -16.09 -0.84
N THR A 310 6.30 -16.97 -0.09
CA THR A 310 6.23 -16.86 1.38
C THR A 310 7.57 -17.10 2.09
N HIS A 311 8.63 -17.55 1.40
CA HIS A 311 9.98 -17.61 1.97
C HIS A 311 10.62 -16.24 2.15
N ASP A 312 10.13 -15.23 1.44
CA ASP A 312 10.62 -13.86 1.56
C ASP A 312 10.01 -13.14 2.77
N ILE A 313 9.18 -13.84 3.56
CA ILE A 313 8.59 -13.32 4.79
C ILE A 313 9.67 -13.25 5.88
N ASP A 314 9.96 -12.03 6.34
CA ASP A 314 10.75 -11.79 7.55
C ASP A 314 9.83 -11.54 8.74
N ILE A 315 9.73 -12.52 9.64
CA ILE A 315 8.91 -12.43 10.86
C ILE A 315 9.36 -11.27 11.76
N ALA A 316 10.63 -10.89 11.74
CA ALA A 316 11.09 -9.71 12.47
C ALA A 316 10.56 -8.41 11.85
N ALA A 317 10.42 -8.34 10.53
CA ALA A 317 9.82 -7.19 9.83
C ALA A 317 8.31 -7.11 10.11
N VAL A 318 7.62 -8.25 10.11
CA VAL A 318 6.20 -8.37 10.47
C VAL A 318 5.95 -7.89 11.91
N ALA A 319 6.85 -8.23 12.84
CA ALA A 319 6.79 -7.79 14.24
C ALA A 319 7.22 -6.31 14.44
N GLY A 320 7.58 -5.59 13.37
CA GLY A 320 8.10 -4.23 13.47
C GLY A 320 9.49 -4.12 14.12
N LEU A 321 10.19 -5.25 14.29
CA LEU A 321 11.49 -5.35 14.97
C LEU A 321 12.69 -5.17 14.02
N SER A 322 12.50 -5.27 12.70
CA SER A 322 13.57 -5.08 11.68
C SER A 322 13.34 -3.91 10.73
N ALA A 323 12.37 -3.04 11.02
CA ALA A 323 12.05 -1.86 10.18
C ALA A 323 13.26 -0.94 9.92
N ASP A 324 14.25 -0.96 10.82
CA ASP A 324 15.51 -0.20 10.69
C ASP A 324 16.43 -0.67 9.55
N SER A 325 16.21 -1.88 8.99
CA SER A 325 17.06 -2.44 7.93
C SER A 325 16.49 -2.41 6.52
N VAL A 326 15.24 -1.98 6.33
CA VAL A 326 14.57 -2.07 5.01
C VAL A 326 14.28 -0.73 4.33
N ARG A 327 14.41 0.40 5.03
CA ARG A 327 14.08 1.72 4.45
C ARG A 327 15.29 2.49 3.95
N ALA A 328 15.76 2.17 2.76
CA ALA A 328 16.42 3.15 1.89
C ALA A 328 15.37 3.67 0.91
N ARG A 329 14.71 4.79 1.24
CA ARG A 329 13.81 5.52 0.33
C ARG A 329 14.69 6.21 -0.72
N GLU A 330 15.00 5.51 -1.81
CA GLU A 330 15.44 6.16 -3.04
C GLU A 330 14.21 6.59 -3.83
N ALA A 331 14.21 7.83 -4.30
CA ALA A 331 13.11 8.38 -5.08
C ALA A 331 12.97 7.59 -6.38
N MET A 332 11.88 6.84 -6.51
CA MET A 332 11.52 6.19 -7.77
C MET A 332 10.86 7.21 -8.71
N GLU A 333 11.23 7.15 -9.99
CA GLU A 333 10.72 8.02 -11.06
C GLU A 333 9.19 7.95 -11.20
N ASP A 334 8.59 9.07 -11.60
CA ASP A 334 7.15 9.19 -11.88
C ASP A 334 6.76 8.39 -13.13
N GLU A 335 5.60 7.72 -13.02
CA GLU A 335 4.95 6.94 -14.09
C GLU A 335 5.80 5.84 -14.76
N LEU A 336 5.12 4.91 -15.44
CA LEU A 336 5.76 3.89 -16.27
C LEU A 336 6.36 4.57 -17.50
N SER A 337 7.56 5.14 -17.38
CA SER A 337 8.36 5.39 -18.58
C SER A 337 8.63 4.03 -19.26
N ILE A 338 8.75 4.01 -20.59
CA ILE A 338 9.04 2.78 -21.36
C ILE A 338 10.28 2.05 -20.79
N GLN A 339 11.27 2.82 -20.31
CA GLN A 339 12.47 2.29 -19.67
C GLN A 339 12.19 1.67 -18.29
N SER A 340 11.35 2.29 -17.46
CA SER A 340 10.94 1.74 -16.15
C SER A 340 10.09 0.47 -16.31
N ALA A 341 9.23 0.42 -17.33
CA ALA A 341 8.47 -0.77 -17.69
C ALA A 341 9.41 -1.92 -18.12
N SER A 342 10.45 -1.61 -18.90
CA SER A 342 11.47 -2.57 -19.35
C SER A 342 12.25 -3.21 -18.20
N ASP A 343 12.72 -2.39 -17.25
CA ASP A 343 13.47 -2.86 -16.08
C ASP A 343 12.59 -3.75 -15.18
N TYR A 344 11.35 -3.32 -14.94
CA TYR A 344 10.35 -4.09 -14.19
C TYR A 344 10.08 -5.47 -14.81
N LEU A 345 9.80 -5.53 -16.12
CA LEU A 345 9.50 -6.78 -16.83
C LEU A 345 10.72 -7.71 -16.89
N THR A 346 11.92 -7.16 -17.02
CA THR A 346 13.16 -7.94 -17.02
C THR A 346 13.41 -8.58 -15.66
N GLU A 347 13.23 -7.83 -14.57
CA GLU A 347 13.34 -8.36 -13.20
C GLU A 347 12.27 -9.40 -12.90
N LEU A 348 11.03 -9.14 -13.33
CA LEU A 348 9.91 -10.08 -13.20
C LEU A 348 10.26 -11.43 -13.84
N ARG A 349 10.76 -11.42 -15.09
CA ARG A 349 11.20 -12.63 -15.79
C ARG A 349 12.31 -13.37 -15.03
N SER A 350 13.28 -12.63 -14.51
CA SER A 350 14.36 -13.19 -13.68
C SER A 350 13.83 -13.80 -12.38
N GLY A 351 12.78 -13.21 -11.80
CA GLY A 351 12.05 -13.76 -10.65
C GLY A 351 11.31 -15.06 -11.00
N TRP A 352 10.58 -15.07 -12.11
CA TRP A 352 9.83 -16.23 -12.59
C TRP A 352 10.74 -17.43 -12.86
N ALA A 353 11.92 -17.21 -13.47
CA ALA A 353 12.92 -18.25 -13.69
C ALA A 353 13.47 -18.90 -12.40
N LYS A 354 13.28 -18.28 -11.23
CA LYS A 354 13.69 -18.82 -9.92
C LYS A 354 12.58 -19.62 -9.23
N LEU A 355 11.35 -19.58 -9.74
CA LEU A 355 10.22 -20.32 -9.19
C LEU A 355 10.48 -21.82 -9.26
N LYS A 356 9.93 -22.56 -8.29
CA LYS A 356 10.07 -24.02 -8.23
C LYS A 356 8.69 -24.65 -8.40
N PRO A 357 8.34 -25.10 -9.62
CA PRO A 357 7.05 -25.74 -9.83
C PRO A 357 6.95 -27.03 -8.98
N PRO A 358 5.78 -27.30 -8.37
CA PRO A 358 5.47 -28.60 -7.80
C PRO A 358 5.63 -29.73 -8.83
N PRO A 359 5.95 -30.96 -8.43
CA PRO A 359 6.01 -32.07 -9.37
C PRO A 359 4.62 -32.33 -9.97
N ALA A 360 4.53 -32.39 -11.30
CA ALA A 360 3.30 -32.66 -12.03
C ALA A 360 2.56 -33.89 -11.46
N SER A 361 1.30 -33.69 -11.06
CA SER A 361 0.42 -34.76 -10.62
C SER A 361 -0.05 -35.58 -11.83
N GLY A 362 0.76 -36.51 -12.34
CA GLY A 362 0.31 -37.36 -13.45
C GLY A 362 1.28 -38.33 -14.13
N GLY A 363 2.60 -38.32 -13.85
CA GLY A 363 3.55 -39.19 -14.56
C GLY A 363 3.63 -40.62 -14.00
N LYS A 364 3.45 -41.64 -14.86
CA LYS A 364 3.62 -43.08 -14.57
C LYS A 364 4.94 -43.35 -13.82
N LYS A 365 4.88 -44.20 -12.79
CA LYS A 365 6.06 -44.73 -12.09
C LYS A 365 6.92 -45.54 -13.07
N GLU A 366 8.04 -44.98 -13.52
CA GLU A 366 9.13 -45.81 -14.01
C GLU A 366 9.79 -46.54 -12.83
N VAL A 367 9.67 -47.86 -12.86
CA VAL A 367 10.38 -48.78 -11.97
C VAL A 367 11.78 -48.95 -12.54
N GLY A 368 12.77 -48.29 -11.94
CA GLY A 368 14.16 -48.37 -12.39
C GLY A 368 15.19 -48.05 -11.32
N GLN A 369 15.75 -49.13 -10.76
CA GLN A 369 17.03 -49.23 -10.01
C GLN A 369 17.18 -48.51 -8.65
N ALA A 370 17.15 -49.37 -7.62
CA ALA A 370 17.56 -49.07 -6.25
C ALA A 370 19.06 -48.78 -6.15
N GLY A 371 19.41 -47.56 -5.72
CA GLY A 371 20.79 -47.18 -5.42
C GLY A 371 20.89 -45.97 -4.47
N LYS A 372 21.06 -46.23 -3.17
CA LYS A 372 21.60 -45.33 -2.13
C LYS A 372 21.39 -43.80 -2.29
N LYS A 373 20.23 -43.27 -1.88
CA LYS A 373 20.10 -41.91 -1.31
C LYS A 373 19.04 -41.88 -0.20
N LYS A 374 19.41 -42.32 1.02
CA LYS A 374 18.64 -42.10 2.26
C LYS A 374 19.24 -40.90 3.01
N LYS A 375 18.95 -39.69 2.52
CA LYS A 375 18.96 -38.39 3.22
C LYS A 375 18.45 -37.36 2.22
N ASP A 376 17.56 -36.46 2.65
CA ASP A 376 16.77 -35.51 1.84
C ASP A 376 15.49 -36.04 1.16
N ARG A 377 14.63 -36.69 1.95
CA ARG A 377 13.18 -36.56 1.70
C ARG A 377 12.72 -35.24 2.36
N LYS A 378 13.02 -34.09 1.73
CA LYS A 378 12.31 -32.84 2.06
C LYS A 378 10.82 -33.07 1.75
N ARG A 379 9.96 -32.70 2.69
CA ARG A 379 8.50 -32.70 2.55
C ARG A 379 8.16 -31.93 1.26
N ARG A 380 7.71 -32.65 0.22
CA ARG A 380 7.32 -32.03 -1.07
C ARG A 380 6.01 -31.27 -0.83
N ASP A 381 5.92 -30.04 -1.34
CA ASP A 381 4.72 -29.21 -1.40
C ASP A 381 4.05 -29.50 -2.76
N PRO A 382 3.02 -30.36 -2.81
CA PRO A 382 2.43 -30.79 -4.08
C PRO A 382 1.44 -29.75 -4.65
N TRP A 383 1.00 -28.78 -3.85
CA TRP A 383 -0.05 -27.81 -4.21
C TRP A 383 0.50 -26.40 -4.45
N GLY A 384 1.78 -26.15 -4.14
CA GLY A 384 2.37 -24.82 -4.27
C GLY A 384 1.94 -23.87 -3.17
N GLU A 385 1.57 -24.37 -1.97
CA GLU A 385 1.17 -23.58 -0.79
C GLU A 385 2.26 -22.61 -0.30
N ARG A 386 3.48 -22.74 -0.82
CA ARG A 386 4.57 -21.74 -0.70
C ARG A 386 4.21 -20.39 -1.33
N TYR A 387 3.42 -20.38 -2.39
CA TYR A 387 3.16 -19.20 -3.19
C TYR A 387 1.74 -18.67 -2.95
N HIS A 388 1.51 -17.39 -3.23
CA HIS A 388 0.16 -16.84 -3.39
C HIS A 388 0.10 -15.94 -4.61
N LEU A 389 -1.10 -15.78 -5.17
CA LEU A 389 -1.33 -15.15 -6.47
C LEU A 389 -2.16 -13.87 -6.30
N SER A 390 -1.73 -12.82 -6.98
CA SER A 390 -2.51 -11.60 -7.20
C SER A 390 -2.71 -11.40 -8.70
N LEU A 391 -3.94 -11.18 -9.14
CA LEU A 391 -4.28 -10.82 -10.51
C LEU A 391 -4.46 -9.31 -10.61
N VAL A 392 -3.89 -8.72 -11.65
CA VAL A 392 -4.02 -7.30 -12.00
C VAL A 392 -4.83 -7.21 -13.29
N GLY A 393 -5.93 -6.49 -13.25
CA GLY A 393 -6.79 -6.28 -14.40
C GLY A 393 -6.26 -5.16 -15.30
N PRO A 394 -6.38 -5.30 -16.63
CA PRO A 394 -6.22 -4.19 -17.55
C PRO A 394 -7.40 -3.21 -17.41
N SER A 395 -7.28 -2.06 -18.04
CA SER A 395 -8.10 -0.88 -17.70
C SER A 395 -9.03 -0.45 -18.82
N VAL A 396 -10.08 0.29 -18.45
CA VAL A 396 -10.98 0.94 -19.42
C VAL A 396 -10.36 2.22 -19.99
N VAL A 397 -9.52 2.91 -19.22
CA VAL A 397 -8.76 4.07 -19.72
C VAL A 397 -7.91 3.69 -20.94
N PRO A 398 -7.92 4.48 -22.03
CA PRO A 398 -7.30 4.09 -23.29
C PRO A 398 -5.77 4.28 -23.31
N THR A 399 -5.09 3.98 -22.18
CA THR A 399 -3.62 3.82 -22.16
C THR A 399 -3.19 2.70 -23.13
N TYR A 400 -3.98 1.63 -23.21
CA TYR A 400 -3.98 0.64 -24.28
C TYR A 400 -5.40 0.54 -24.85
N PHE A 401 -5.79 -0.58 -25.43
CA PHE A 401 -7.21 -0.75 -25.74
C PHE A 401 -8.05 -0.87 -24.45
N PRO A 402 -9.18 -0.16 -24.35
CA PRO A 402 -10.12 -0.31 -23.24
C PRO A 402 -10.50 -1.77 -23.05
N THR A 403 -10.37 -2.29 -21.83
CA THR A 403 -10.47 -3.72 -21.57
C THR A 403 -11.32 -4.02 -20.33
N LEU A 404 -12.05 -5.15 -20.37
CA LEU A 404 -12.85 -5.71 -19.29
C LEU A 404 -12.50 -7.19 -19.09
N ARG A 405 -12.63 -7.71 -17.87
CA ARG A 405 -12.37 -9.13 -17.58
C ARG A 405 -13.56 -9.80 -16.89
N VAL A 406 -14.00 -10.94 -17.44
CA VAL A 406 -15.01 -11.80 -16.81
C VAL A 406 -14.33 -13.06 -16.31
N ILE A 407 -14.38 -13.29 -14.99
CA ILE A 407 -13.73 -14.42 -14.32
C ILE A 407 -14.79 -15.47 -13.97
N GLU A 408 -14.46 -16.73 -14.23
CA GLU A 408 -15.32 -17.88 -13.92
C GLU A 408 -14.81 -18.67 -12.72
N TYR A 409 -15.74 -19.26 -11.98
CA TYR A 409 -15.47 -20.03 -10.78
C TYR A 409 -16.41 -21.23 -10.63
N ASN A 410 -15.92 -22.26 -9.95
CA ASN A 410 -16.62 -23.52 -9.77
C ASN A 410 -17.80 -23.36 -8.80
N ILE A 411 -19.03 -23.60 -9.28
CA ILE A 411 -20.26 -23.57 -8.48
C ILE A 411 -20.80 -24.95 -8.08
N THR A 412 -20.03 -26.02 -8.28
CA THR A 412 -20.46 -27.39 -7.94
C THR A 412 -20.88 -27.46 -6.47
N GLY A 413 -22.12 -27.90 -6.21
CA GLY A 413 -22.68 -27.97 -4.86
C GLY A 413 -23.21 -26.64 -4.29
N LEU A 414 -23.23 -25.58 -5.10
CA LEU A 414 -23.78 -24.26 -4.76
C LEU A 414 -24.97 -23.87 -5.66
N GLU A 415 -25.55 -24.82 -6.39
CA GLU A 415 -26.59 -24.58 -7.39
C GLU A 415 -27.89 -23.98 -6.79
N ASP A 416 -28.16 -24.30 -5.53
CA ASP A 416 -29.29 -23.83 -4.74
C ASP A 416 -28.88 -22.81 -3.65
N ALA A 417 -27.64 -22.30 -3.70
CA ALA A 417 -27.19 -21.29 -2.76
C ALA A 417 -28.02 -20.00 -2.91
N PRO A 418 -28.33 -19.29 -1.81
CA PRO A 418 -29.10 -18.05 -1.88
C PRO A 418 -28.32 -17.01 -2.68
N VAL A 419 -29.00 -16.31 -3.59
CA VAL A 419 -28.41 -15.16 -4.27
C VAL A 419 -28.63 -13.89 -3.45
N TRP A 420 -27.82 -12.86 -3.70
CA TRP A 420 -27.85 -11.59 -2.98
C TRP A 420 -29.26 -11.00 -2.81
N LYS A 421 -30.06 -11.01 -3.90
CA LYS A 421 -31.44 -10.51 -3.92
C LYS A 421 -32.38 -11.22 -2.93
N ASP A 422 -32.18 -12.52 -2.71
CA ASP A 422 -33.06 -13.34 -1.85
C ASP A 422 -32.92 -12.96 -0.37
N VAL A 423 -31.73 -12.48 0.02
CA VAL A 423 -31.43 -12.04 1.39
C VAL A 423 -31.83 -10.58 1.57
N ALA A 424 -31.62 -9.72 0.56
CA ALA A 424 -32.02 -8.31 0.60
C ALA A 424 -33.54 -8.11 0.72
N GLN A 425 -34.36 -8.99 0.14
CA GLN A 425 -35.83 -8.90 0.21
C GLN A 425 -36.44 -9.44 1.52
N LYS A 426 -35.72 -10.30 2.24
CA LYS A 426 -36.08 -10.68 3.62
C LYS A 426 -35.61 -9.57 4.53
N GLY A 427 -36.34 -8.44 4.52
CA GLY A 427 -36.19 -7.39 5.52
C GLY A 427 -36.09 -8.02 6.90
N VAL A 428 -35.20 -7.48 7.74
CA VAL A 428 -34.89 -7.89 9.11
C VAL A 428 -36.19 -8.18 9.88
N GLY A 429 -36.66 -9.42 9.75
CA GLY A 429 -37.79 -9.99 10.45
C GLY A 429 -37.21 -10.81 11.56
N GLU A 430 -37.56 -10.43 12.78
CA GLU A 430 -37.25 -11.09 14.05
C GLU A 430 -37.06 -12.60 13.90
N GLY A 431 -35.79 -13.02 13.97
CA GLY A 431 -35.36 -14.41 13.93
C GLY A 431 -34.15 -14.54 14.86
N GLU A 432 -34.45 -14.67 16.15
CA GLU A 432 -33.58 -15.08 17.25
C GLU A 432 -32.09 -14.70 17.13
N SER A 433 -31.79 -13.53 17.70
CA SER A 433 -30.50 -13.24 18.30
C SER A 433 -30.08 -14.42 19.20
N ALA A 434 -29.27 -15.33 18.65
CA ALA A 434 -28.30 -16.09 19.41
C ALA A 434 -27.02 -15.26 19.62
N GLN A 435 -27.16 -13.94 19.80
CA GLN A 435 -26.15 -13.11 20.45
C GLN A 435 -26.24 -13.38 21.96
N LYS A 436 -25.93 -14.62 22.38
CA LYS A 436 -25.54 -14.83 23.76
C LYS A 436 -24.26 -14.03 23.92
N HIS A 437 -24.31 -12.97 24.72
CA HIS A 437 -23.15 -12.25 25.21
C HIS A 437 -22.09 -13.28 25.66
N ILE A 438 -21.12 -13.57 24.80
CA ILE A 438 -19.86 -14.19 25.21
C ILE A 438 -18.98 -13.00 25.53
N GLU A 439 -18.84 -12.73 26.83
CA GLU A 439 -17.88 -11.77 27.35
C GLU A 439 -16.50 -12.04 26.73
N LEU A 440 -15.89 -10.98 26.19
CA LEU A 440 -14.51 -10.95 25.72
C LEU A 440 -13.52 -10.96 26.91
N ARG A 441 -13.75 -11.87 27.88
CA ARG A 441 -12.98 -12.04 29.13
C ARG A 441 -12.54 -13.49 29.41
N HIS A 442 -12.85 -14.46 28.56
CA HIS A 442 -12.56 -15.89 28.81
C HIS A 442 -11.63 -16.57 27.79
N LEU A 443 -10.61 -15.87 27.28
CA LEU A 443 -9.47 -16.51 26.59
C LEU A 443 -8.14 -16.34 27.36
N SER A 444 -8.23 -15.95 28.63
CA SER A 444 -7.20 -16.07 29.66
C SER A 444 -7.82 -16.83 30.83
N THR A 445 -7.14 -17.84 31.38
CA THR A 445 -7.58 -18.77 32.47
C THR A 445 -8.61 -19.79 31.97
N GLU A 446 -8.46 -21.12 31.95
CA GLU A 446 -7.69 -22.18 32.65
C GLU A 446 -7.70 -23.39 31.68
N THR A 447 -6.82 -24.39 31.69
CA THR A 447 -6.37 -25.26 32.78
C THR A 447 -5.07 -25.95 32.35
N ASP A 448 -4.08 -25.96 33.24
CA ASP A 448 -3.47 -27.23 33.66
C ASP A 448 -2.80 -26.98 35.02
N SER A 449 -3.59 -27.17 36.06
CA SER A 449 -3.11 -27.48 37.41
C SER A 449 -3.86 -28.73 37.84
N ASP A 450 -3.19 -29.87 37.75
CA ASP A 450 -3.44 -30.99 38.65
C ASP A 450 -2.21 -31.15 39.55
N ILE A 451 -2.55 -31.37 40.81
CA ILE A 451 -1.75 -31.31 42.04
C ILE A 451 -1.00 -32.63 42.26
N ASP A 452 0.24 -32.55 42.74
CA ASP A 452 0.72 -33.28 43.94
C ASP A 452 2.13 -32.78 44.32
N THR A 453 2.22 -32.00 45.40
CA THR A 453 2.76 -32.41 46.73
C THR A 453 4.22 -32.84 46.71
N ASP A 454 5.13 -32.00 47.19
CA ASP A 454 5.65 -32.13 48.56
C ASP A 454 6.90 -31.27 48.81
N ALA A 455 6.91 -30.74 50.04
CA ALA A 455 8.04 -30.52 50.94
C ALA A 455 9.11 -29.46 50.60
N ASP A 456 9.09 -28.43 51.47
CA ASP A 456 10.21 -27.92 52.27
C ASP A 456 11.42 -27.30 51.56
N ALA A 457 12.15 -26.33 52.08
CA ALA A 457 12.06 -25.34 53.15
C ALA A 457 13.46 -24.67 53.08
N ASP A 458 13.56 -23.41 53.52
CA ASP A 458 14.80 -22.74 53.93
C ASP A 458 15.84 -22.42 52.84
N ALA A 459 16.70 -21.41 52.93
CA ALA A 459 16.81 -20.14 53.66
C ALA A 459 18.19 -19.60 53.19
N ASP A 460 18.33 -18.28 53.20
CA ASP A 460 19.55 -17.54 53.55
C ASP A 460 20.89 -17.80 52.83
N ASP A 461 21.27 -16.75 52.11
CA ASP A 461 22.38 -15.84 52.46
C ASP A 461 23.85 -16.23 52.18
N ASP A 462 24.56 -15.15 51.86
CA ASP A 462 25.98 -14.88 52.04
C ASP A 462 27.04 -15.37 51.04
N MET A 463 28.10 -14.59 51.11
CA MET A 463 29.00 -14.08 50.10
C MET A 463 30.40 -14.73 50.27
N THR A 464 31.27 -14.42 49.32
CA THR A 464 32.76 -14.41 49.41
C THR A 464 33.58 -15.62 48.93
N SER A 465 34.21 -15.38 47.78
CA SER A 465 35.67 -15.29 47.54
C SER A 465 36.62 -16.51 47.66
N THR A 466 37.48 -16.58 46.62
CA THR A 466 38.91 -17.02 46.57
C THR A 466 39.32 -18.43 46.08
N LYS A 467 39.75 -18.44 44.80
CA LYS A 467 41.07 -18.86 44.26
C LYS A 467 41.62 -20.30 44.48
N LYS A 468 41.80 -20.95 43.30
CA LYS A 468 43.04 -21.54 42.69
C LYS A 468 43.13 -23.08 42.54
N LYS A 469 43.16 -23.45 41.24
CA LYS A 469 44.03 -24.42 40.52
C LYS A 469 43.97 -25.92 40.89
N ASN A 470 43.49 -26.76 39.95
CA ASN A 470 44.38 -27.52 39.05
C ASN A 470 43.68 -28.27 37.89
N LYS A 471 44.44 -28.39 36.80
CA LYS A 471 44.24 -29.07 35.51
C LYS A 471 43.61 -30.49 35.57
N LYS A 472 42.75 -30.87 34.61
CA LYS A 472 43.09 -31.60 33.35
C LYS A 472 41.84 -32.00 32.51
N HIS A 473 42.02 -31.87 31.20
CA HIS A 473 41.20 -32.24 30.02
C HIS A 473 40.11 -33.33 30.12
N ARG A 474 38.92 -33.03 29.52
CA ARG A 474 38.32 -33.88 28.47
C ARG A 474 37.34 -33.12 27.56
N LYS A 475 37.41 -33.47 26.27
CA LYS A 475 36.75 -32.93 25.07
C LYS A 475 35.21 -32.90 25.14
N LYS A 476 34.59 -31.81 24.64
CA LYS A 476 33.62 -31.84 23.51
C LYS A 476 33.28 -30.43 23.04
N LYS A 477 33.49 -30.18 21.74
CA LYS A 477 33.06 -28.97 21.01
C LYS A 477 31.52 -28.88 21.08
N ASN A 478 30.99 -27.90 21.79
CA ASN A 478 29.59 -27.48 21.63
C ASN A 478 29.50 -26.61 20.38
N LYS A 479 28.73 -27.08 19.40
CA LYS A 479 28.30 -26.26 18.27
C LYS A 479 27.38 -25.16 18.81
N ASN A 480 27.62 -23.93 18.37
CA ASN A 480 26.72 -22.79 18.53
C ASN A 480 25.28 -23.19 18.16
N LYS A 481 24.42 -23.37 19.17
CA LYS A 481 22.99 -23.13 18.98
C LYS A 481 22.82 -21.62 19.11
N LYS A 482 22.59 -20.95 17.97
CA LYS A 482 22.02 -19.60 17.96
C LYS A 482 20.74 -19.67 18.79
N LYS A 483 20.62 -18.81 19.81
CA LYS A 483 19.33 -18.54 20.45
C LYS A 483 18.36 -18.03 19.35
N PRO A 484 17.10 -18.47 19.32
CA PRO A 484 16.11 -17.87 18.42
C PRO A 484 15.95 -16.39 18.77
N PRO A 485 15.58 -15.51 17.81
CA PRO A 485 15.29 -14.12 18.10
C PRO A 485 14.15 -14.02 19.12
N ALA A 486 14.20 -12.97 19.94
CA ALA A 486 13.14 -12.67 20.89
C ALA A 486 11.82 -12.44 20.13
N HIS A 487 10.81 -13.25 20.43
CA HIS A 487 9.43 -12.99 20.02
C HIS A 487 8.98 -11.67 20.64
N ASP A 488 8.42 -10.77 19.83
CA ASP A 488 7.54 -9.72 20.36
C ASP A 488 6.31 -10.43 20.99
N PRO A 489 6.05 -10.27 22.29
CA PRO A 489 4.91 -10.89 22.96
C PRO A 489 3.54 -10.38 22.46
N ASN A 490 3.48 -9.31 21.63
CA ASN A 490 2.21 -8.75 21.13
C ASN A 490 1.86 -9.11 19.67
N LEU A 491 2.75 -9.75 18.90
CA LEU A 491 2.41 -10.20 17.54
C LEU A 491 1.62 -11.52 17.57
N LEU A 492 0.29 -11.43 17.60
CA LEU A 492 -0.61 -12.57 17.49
C LEU A 492 -0.69 -13.06 16.03
N ILE A 493 0.15 -14.03 15.69
CA ILE A 493 0.10 -14.76 14.43
C ILE A 493 -1.01 -15.83 14.52
N PRO A 494 -2.04 -15.80 13.67
CA PRO A 494 -3.05 -16.84 13.60
C PRO A 494 -2.42 -18.18 13.31
N SER A 495 -3.03 -19.25 13.83
CA SER A 495 -2.57 -20.59 13.50
C SER A 495 -2.80 -20.87 12.01
N PRO A 496 -1.83 -21.52 11.33
CA PRO A 496 -2.03 -21.97 9.95
C PRO A 496 -3.10 -23.05 9.92
N PRO A 497 -3.66 -23.37 8.74
CA PRO A 497 -4.54 -24.53 8.59
C PRO A 497 -3.84 -25.80 9.08
N SER A 498 -4.64 -26.73 9.61
CA SER A 498 -4.14 -28.03 10.05
C SER A 498 -3.35 -28.70 8.94
N LYS A 499 -2.24 -29.37 9.28
CA LYS A 499 -1.44 -30.14 8.31
C LYS A 499 -2.22 -31.27 7.64
N ALA A 500 -3.38 -31.63 8.18
CA ALA A 500 -4.29 -32.64 7.63
C ALA A 500 -5.48 -32.02 6.87
N ALA A 501 -5.68 -30.69 6.93
CA ALA A 501 -6.71 -30.02 6.17
C ALA A 501 -6.37 -30.05 4.67
N PRO A 502 -7.37 -30.18 3.78
CA PRO A 502 -7.14 -30.00 2.36
C PRO A 502 -6.68 -28.56 2.08
N PRO A 503 -5.91 -28.35 1.01
CA PRO A 503 -5.56 -27.01 0.56
C PRO A 503 -6.81 -26.22 0.16
N GLY A 504 -6.75 -24.89 0.26
CA GLY A 504 -7.87 -24.01 -0.08
C GLY A 504 -8.15 -23.91 -1.59
N PRO A 505 -9.23 -23.20 -1.96
CA PRO A 505 -9.71 -23.12 -3.35
C PRO A 505 -8.71 -22.51 -4.33
N ALA A 506 -7.77 -21.68 -3.85
CA ALA A 506 -6.68 -21.13 -4.66
C ALA A 506 -5.67 -22.19 -5.14
N TYR A 507 -5.62 -23.35 -4.50
CA TYR A 507 -4.53 -24.33 -4.65
C TYR A 507 -5.00 -25.69 -5.17
N SER A 508 -6.27 -26.00 -5.00
CA SER A 508 -6.85 -27.29 -5.39
C SER A 508 -8.31 -27.11 -5.77
N ALA A 509 -8.70 -27.73 -6.87
CA ALA A 509 -10.03 -27.67 -7.44
C ALA A 509 -11.10 -28.11 -6.42
N GLN A 510 -11.96 -27.18 -6.05
CA GLN A 510 -13.12 -27.36 -5.18
C GLN A 510 -14.16 -26.26 -5.50
N PRO A 511 -15.33 -26.23 -4.83
CA PRO A 511 -16.25 -25.12 -4.99
C PRO A 511 -15.56 -23.78 -4.68
N LEU A 512 -15.88 -22.75 -5.46
CA LEU A 512 -15.28 -21.41 -5.44
C LEU A 512 -13.83 -21.30 -5.95
N THR A 513 -13.22 -22.39 -6.44
CA THR A 513 -11.98 -22.30 -7.21
C THR A 513 -12.22 -21.57 -8.52
N LEU A 514 -11.36 -20.61 -8.86
CA LEU A 514 -11.39 -19.94 -10.15
C LEU A 514 -10.93 -20.89 -11.26
N THR A 515 -11.71 -20.97 -12.34
CA THR A 515 -11.51 -21.93 -13.43
C THR A 515 -10.90 -21.31 -14.66
N GLY A 516 -11.16 -20.03 -14.91
CA GLY A 516 -10.62 -19.31 -16.06
C GLY A 516 -11.16 -17.88 -16.12
N TYR A 517 -10.70 -17.11 -17.11
CA TYR A 517 -11.31 -15.82 -17.43
C TYR A 517 -11.30 -15.57 -18.94
N THR A 518 -12.23 -14.72 -19.36
CA THR A 518 -12.28 -14.15 -20.71
C THR A 518 -11.98 -12.66 -20.61
N GLN A 519 -11.02 -12.20 -21.41
CA GLN A 519 -10.67 -10.81 -21.54
C GLN A 519 -11.32 -10.23 -22.79
N TYR A 520 -11.95 -9.08 -22.65
CA TYR A 520 -12.65 -8.37 -23.70
C TYR A 520 -12.00 -7.02 -23.92
N PHE A 521 -11.74 -6.63 -25.17
CA PHE A 521 -11.19 -5.31 -25.49
C PHE A 521 -12.04 -4.58 -26.54
N ALA A 522 -11.97 -3.25 -26.54
CA ALA A 522 -12.57 -2.42 -27.57
C ALA A 522 -11.46 -1.88 -28.49
N ASN A 523 -11.43 -2.35 -29.73
CA ASN A 523 -10.47 -1.90 -30.73
C ASN A 523 -10.82 -0.49 -31.23
N LEU A 524 -10.30 0.52 -30.53
CA LEU A 524 -10.57 1.92 -30.83
C LEU A 524 -10.08 2.34 -32.22
N THR A 525 -9.00 1.75 -32.73
CA THR A 525 -8.50 2.00 -34.09
C THR A 525 -9.57 1.65 -35.12
N HIS A 526 -10.26 0.51 -34.95
CA HIS A 526 -11.35 0.10 -35.82
C HIS A 526 -12.62 0.93 -35.59
N ILE A 527 -13.05 1.08 -34.34
CA ILE A 527 -14.30 1.75 -33.97
C ILE A 527 -14.31 3.23 -34.37
N ASN A 528 -13.19 3.93 -34.19
CA ASN A 528 -13.08 5.35 -34.56
C ASN A 528 -13.08 5.54 -36.09
N ASN A 529 -12.58 4.58 -36.87
CA ASN A 529 -12.53 4.64 -38.34
C ASN A 529 -13.87 4.29 -39.02
N LEU A 530 -14.67 3.38 -38.44
CA LEU A 530 -15.99 3.04 -38.96
C LEU A 530 -16.96 4.24 -38.97
N ASN A 531 -16.86 5.11 -37.97
CA ASN A 531 -17.67 6.33 -37.89
C ASN A 531 -17.33 7.38 -38.97
N LEU A 532 -16.19 7.25 -39.66
CA LEU A 532 -15.78 8.18 -40.72
C LEU A 532 -16.32 7.77 -42.11
N THR A 533 -16.78 6.53 -42.30
CA THR A 533 -17.04 5.97 -43.63
C THR A 533 -18.50 5.60 -43.89
N THR A 534 -19.30 5.24 -42.87
CA THR A 534 -20.75 4.97 -43.03
C THR A 534 -21.55 5.24 -41.75
N ALA A 535 -22.20 6.40 -41.68
CA ALA A 535 -23.10 6.77 -40.58
C ALA A 535 -24.46 6.08 -40.75
N ALA A 536 -24.64 4.89 -40.15
CA ALA A 536 -25.96 4.38 -39.73
C ALA A 536 -25.86 3.23 -38.70
N ASP A 537 -24.90 2.30 -38.80
CA ASP A 537 -25.00 1.01 -38.07
C ASP A 537 -23.68 0.51 -37.40
N ALA A 538 -22.64 1.32 -37.25
CA ALA A 538 -21.43 0.89 -36.54
C ALA A 538 -21.62 1.01 -35.02
N GLU A 539 -22.11 -0.05 -34.39
CA GLU A 539 -22.32 -0.14 -32.94
C GLU A 539 -20.99 -0.34 -32.21
N PHE A 540 -20.77 0.40 -31.12
CA PHE A 540 -19.63 0.18 -30.24
C PHE A 540 -19.75 -1.22 -29.61
N GLY A 541 -18.67 -2.00 -29.62
CA GLY A 541 -18.66 -3.33 -29.05
C GLY A 541 -17.29 -3.72 -28.52
N PHE A 542 -17.31 -4.55 -27.47
CA PHE A 542 -16.13 -5.27 -27.05
C PHE A 542 -16.06 -6.62 -27.77
N GLU A 543 -14.86 -7.00 -28.18
CA GLU A 543 -14.52 -8.30 -28.76
C GLU A 543 -13.63 -9.09 -27.79
N VAL A 544 -13.63 -10.41 -27.92
CA VAL A 544 -12.78 -11.27 -27.08
C VAL A 544 -11.33 -11.08 -27.52
N GLU A 545 -10.47 -10.65 -26.59
CA GLU A 545 -9.02 -10.58 -26.82
C GLU A 545 -8.41 -11.99 -26.72
N TYR A 546 -8.66 -12.66 -25.59
CA TYR A 546 -8.36 -14.06 -25.38
C TYR A 546 -9.19 -14.62 -24.23
N SER A 547 -9.23 -15.95 -24.12
CA SER A 547 -9.71 -16.63 -22.93
C SER A 547 -8.72 -17.69 -22.49
N THR A 548 -8.60 -17.89 -21.17
CA THR A 548 -7.69 -18.90 -20.63
C THR A 548 -8.14 -20.33 -20.95
N PHE A 549 -9.38 -20.54 -21.42
CA PHE A 549 -9.94 -21.86 -21.71
C PHE A 549 -9.47 -22.44 -23.04
N ASP A 550 -9.21 -21.58 -24.02
CA ASP A 550 -8.87 -21.92 -25.40
C ASP A 550 -7.48 -21.42 -25.83
N ASP A 551 -6.78 -20.71 -24.94
CA ASP A 551 -5.39 -20.28 -25.14
C ASP A 551 -4.44 -21.49 -25.23
N ARG A 552 -3.94 -21.73 -26.45
CA ARG A 552 -3.06 -22.85 -26.79
C ARG A 552 -1.63 -22.71 -26.24
N ILE A 553 -1.25 -21.54 -25.75
CA ILE A 553 0.10 -21.25 -25.25
C ILE A 553 0.11 -21.28 -23.71
N TYR A 554 -0.86 -20.65 -23.07
CA TYR A 554 -1.00 -20.66 -21.62
C TYR A 554 -1.48 -22.02 -21.09
N LEU A 555 -2.39 -22.70 -21.80
CA LEU A 555 -2.93 -24.02 -21.45
C LEU A 555 -3.40 -24.12 -19.98
N LEU A 556 -4.00 -23.05 -19.46
CA LEU A 556 -4.46 -22.97 -18.08
C LEU A 556 -5.83 -23.66 -17.92
N GLY A 557 -5.82 -24.94 -17.56
CA GLY A 557 -7.05 -25.69 -17.26
C GLY A 557 -7.76 -25.26 -15.96
N ASP A 558 -7.10 -24.48 -15.13
CA ASP A 558 -7.65 -23.77 -13.96
C ASP A 558 -6.78 -22.55 -13.63
N LEU A 559 -7.27 -21.68 -12.72
CA LEU A 559 -6.52 -20.52 -12.23
C LEU A 559 -5.89 -20.77 -10.85
N THR A 560 -5.50 -22.02 -10.55
CA THR A 560 -4.82 -22.31 -9.29
C THR A 560 -3.42 -21.73 -9.27
N VAL A 561 -2.90 -21.46 -8.07
CA VAL A 561 -1.53 -20.98 -7.85
C VAL A 561 -0.51 -21.88 -8.54
N ASN A 562 -0.74 -23.20 -8.53
CA ASN A 562 0.15 -24.16 -9.17
C ASN A 562 0.21 -23.95 -10.71
N SER A 563 -0.93 -23.73 -11.36
CA SER A 563 -1.01 -23.51 -12.81
C SER A 563 -0.23 -22.25 -13.22
N PHE A 564 -0.38 -21.15 -12.47
CA PHE A 564 0.42 -19.93 -12.70
C PHE A 564 1.91 -20.11 -12.41
N VAL A 565 2.28 -20.87 -11.37
CA VAL A 565 3.69 -21.18 -11.08
C VAL A 565 4.31 -22.05 -12.17
N GLN A 566 3.55 -22.97 -12.77
CA GLN A 566 3.99 -23.76 -13.91
C GLN A 566 4.13 -22.90 -15.17
N LEU A 567 3.14 -22.06 -15.46
CA LEU A 567 3.20 -21.11 -16.57
C LEU A 567 4.42 -20.19 -16.47
N ALA A 568 4.69 -19.63 -15.29
CA ALA A 568 5.84 -18.76 -15.05
C ALA A 568 7.19 -19.52 -15.01
N GLY A 569 7.19 -20.76 -14.53
CA GLY A 569 8.39 -21.58 -14.33
C GLY A 569 8.79 -22.46 -15.50
N GLY A 570 7.95 -22.56 -16.54
CA GLY A 570 8.16 -23.42 -17.70
C GLY A 570 9.29 -22.94 -18.62
N ASP A 571 10.54 -23.26 -18.28
CA ASP A 571 11.50 -23.75 -19.28
C ASP A 571 11.16 -25.25 -19.48
N SER A 572 10.19 -25.56 -20.33
CA SER A 572 10.05 -26.94 -20.81
C SER A 572 11.08 -27.16 -21.91
N ASP A 573 12.11 -27.92 -21.57
CA ASP A 573 12.93 -28.70 -22.50
C ASP A 573 12.07 -29.76 -23.23
N ASP A 574 10.96 -29.35 -23.86
CA ASP A 574 10.08 -30.24 -24.63
C ASP A 574 10.21 -29.93 -26.13
N ASP A 575 11.04 -30.77 -26.75
CA ASP A 575 11.03 -31.32 -28.10
C ASP A 575 11.01 -30.41 -29.35
N ASP A 576 12.09 -30.56 -30.11
CA ASP A 576 12.27 -30.29 -31.56
C ASP A 576 11.27 -31.11 -32.43
N SER A 577 9.97 -31.16 -32.13
CA SER A 577 8.98 -31.93 -32.92
C SER A 577 7.87 -31.13 -33.59
N ASP A 578 7.70 -29.85 -33.29
CA ASP A 578 6.59 -29.05 -33.85
C ASP A 578 7.07 -28.04 -34.91
N ASP A 579 8.20 -28.34 -35.56
CA ASP A 579 8.79 -27.61 -36.71
C ASP A 579 7.95 -27.71 -38.02
N GLU A 580 6.78 -28.34 -37.99
CA GLU A 580 5.90 -28.48 -39.16
C GLU A 580 4.83 -27.37 -39.28
N GLU A 581 4.40 -26.73 -38.17
CA GLU A 581 3.34 -25.70 -38.22
C GLU A 581 3.88 -24.25 -38.35
N GLU A 582 5.13 -23.95 -37.95
CA GLU A 582 5.78 -22.65 -38.28
C GLU A 582 5.98 -22.48 -39.80
N GLN A 583 5.96 -23.57 -40.58
CA GLN A 583 6.08 -23.52 -42.04
C GLN A 583 4.76 -23.21 -42.76
N GLU A 584 3.60 -23.34 -42.11
CA GLU A 584 2.31 -23.00 -42.73
C GLU A 584 1.95 -21.52 -42.49
N GLU A 585 2.24 -20.95 -41.32
CA GLU A 585 2.00 -19.51 -41.05
C GLU A 585 3.03 -18.59 -41.75
N GLU A 586 4.32 -18.96 -41.82
CA GLU A 586 5.33 -18.19 -42.59
C GLU A 586 5.08 -18.26 -44.11
N GLN A 587 4.43 -19.32 -44.61
CA GLN A 587 4.07 -19.45 -46.03
C GLN A 587 2.83 -18.66 -46.43
N GLU A 588 1.95 -18.31 -45.49
CA GLU A 588 0.81 -17.42 -45.75
C GLU A 588 1.24 -15.94 -45.77
N GLU A 589 2.17 -15.52 -44.90
CA GLU A 589 2.71 -14.15 -44.90
C GLU A 589 3.65 -13.88 -46.10
N GLU A 590 4.49 -14.84 -46.52
CA GLU A 590 5.35 -14.66 -47.72
C GLU A 590 4.54 -14.69 -49.04
N GLN A 591 3.37 -15.33 -49.07
CA GLN A 591 2.49 -15.36 -50.26
C GLN A 591 1.67 -14.08 -50.46
N GLU A 592 1.48 -13.27 -49.41
CA GLU A 592 0.86 -11.95 -49.53
C GLU A 592 1.87 -10.88 -49.98
N GLU A 593 3.15 -10.98 -49.61
CA GLU A 593 4.18 -10.03 -50.05
C GLU A 593 4.71 -10.28 -51.48
N GLU A 594 4.66 -11.51 -52.02
CA GLU A 594 5.10 -11.78 -53.40
C GLU A 594 4.12 -11.35 -54.51
N GLN A 595 2.92 -10.84 -54.16
CA GLN A 595 1.95 -10.33 -55.15
C GLN A 595 2.13 -8.85 -55.52
N GLU A 596 3.03 -8.12 -54.87
CA GLU A 596 3.35 -6.72 -55.19
C GLU A 596 4.84 -6.51 -55.54
N GLU A 597 5.41 -7.21 -56.52
CA GLU A 597 6.48 -6.63 -57.39
C GLU A 597 6.89 -7.55 -58.55
N VAL A 598 6.25 -7.38 -59.71
CA VAL A 598 6.73 -7.93 -60.99
C VAL A 598 7.65 -6.90 -61.66
N GLY A 599 8.97 -7.12 -61.69
CA GLY A 599 9.87 -6.21 -62.42
C GLY A 599 11.38 -6.55 -62.48
N THR A 600 11.75 -7.45 -63.40
CA THR A 600 13.04 -7.50 -64.15
C THR A 600 14.39 -7.98 -63.54
N GLU A 601 14.84 -9.12 -64.10
CA GLU A 601 16.19 -9.50 -64.59
C GLU A 601 17.42 -9.79 -63.67
N LYS A 602 17.63 -11.10 -63.46
CA LYS A 602 18.81 -11.95 -63.78
C LYS A 602 20.27 -11.61 -63.35
N LYS A 603 20.84 -12.63 -62.66
CA LYS A 603 22.22 -13.22 -62.68
C LYS A 603 23.31 -12.69 -61.71
N LYS A 604 23.72 -13.53 -60.74
CA LYS A 604 24.90 -14.46 -60.82
C LYS A 604 25.15 -15.22 -59.51
N LYS A 605 25.37 -16.54 -59.63
CA LYS A 605 25.87 -17.45 -58.58
C LYS A 605 27.30 -17.12 -58.16
N GLY A 606 27.55 -17.09 -56.85
CA GLY A 606 28.89 -17.09 -56.24
C GLY A 606 28.89 -17.85 -54.91
N LYS A 607 29.64 -18.96 -54.85
CA LYS A 607 29.83 -19.81 -53.67
C LYS A 607 30.70 -19.10 -52.61
N GLY A 608 30.27 -19.21 -51.35
CA GLY A 608 31.16 -19.63 -50.26
C GLY A 608 31.51 -18.59 -49.18
N LYS A 609 30.89 -18.72 -48.00
CA LYS A 609 31.59 -18.87 -46.70
C LYS A 609 30.57 -19.16 -45.59
N LYS A 610 30.76 -20.27 -44.88
CA LYS A 610 30.07 -20.57 -43.62
C LYS A 610 30.59 -19.62 -42.55
N ASP A 611 29.86 -18.54 -42.28
CA ASP A 611 30.00 -17.80 -41.04
C ASP A 611 29.13 -18.47 -39.96
N ARG A 612 29.78 -18.84 -38.86
CA ARG A 612 29.14 -19.32 -37.64
C ARG A 612 28.29 -18.18 -37.06
N LYS A 613 27.01 -18.11 -37.42
CA LYS A 613 26.01 -17.36 -36.67
C LYS A 613 25.96 -17.96 -35.25
N GLY A 614 26.31 -17.15 -34.25
CA GLY A 614 26.02 -17.50 -32.86
C GLY A 614 24.52 -17.68 -32.70
N LYS A 615 24.10 -18.83 -32.16
CA LYS A 615 22.69 -19.07 -31.80
C LYS A 615 22.27 -17.99 -30.79
N LYS A 616 21.49 -16.99 -31.23
CA LYS A 616 20.59 -16.26 -30.32
C LYS A 616 19.63 -17.31 -29.76
N LYS A 617 19.53 -17.45 -28.43
CA LYS A 617 18.53 -18.32 -27.80
C LYS A 617 17.15 -17.68 -28.11
N LYS A 618 16.23 -18.41 -28.78
CA LYS A 618 14.82 -17.98 -29.01
C LYS A 618 14.21 -17.63 -27.64
N MET A 619 13.44 -16.55 -27.54
CA MET A 619 12.70 -16.22 -26.32
C MET A 619 11.63 -17.30 -26.06
N ASN A 620 11.30 -17.53 -24.78
CA ASN A 620 10.28 -18.50 -24.39
C ASN A 620 8.91 -18.04 -24.95
N LYS A 621 8.21 -18.94 -25.67
CA LYS A 621 6.92 -18.69 -26.33
C LYS A 621 5.87 -18.15 -25.34
N ALA A 622 5.79 -18.73 -24.14
CA ALA A 622 4.86 -18.29 -23.09
C ALA A 622 5.17 -16.87 -22.56
N TRP A 623 6.44 -16.49 -22.50
CA TRP A 623 6.83 -15.14 -22.05
C TRP A 623 6.49 -14.07 -23.09
N LEU A 624 6.75 -14.33 -24.38
CA LEU A 624 6.34 -13.41 -25.45
C LEU A 624 4.82 -13.26 -25.52
N HIS A 625 4.11 -14.37 -25.37
CA HIS A 625 2.66 -14.39 -25.30
C HIS A 625 2.12 -13.58 -24.12
N PHE A 626 2.76 -13.71 -22.95
CA PHE A 626 2.47 -12.86 -21.81
C PHE A 626 2.67 -11.37 -22.07
N LEU A 627 3.78 -10.98 -22.70
CA LEU A 627 4.00 -9.58 -23.04
C LEU A 627 2.94 -9.04 -24.01
N ARG A 628 2.51 -9.85 -24.99
CA ARG A 628 1.46 -9.46 -25.93
C ARG A 628 0.15 -9.14 -25.20
N HIS A 629 -0.30 -10.03 -24.31
CA HIS A 629 -1.51 -9.82 -23.51
C HIS A 629 -1.37 -8.68 -22.51
N ALA A 630 -0.20 -8.54 -21.88
CA ALA A 630 0.06 -7.46 -20.92
C ALA A 630 -0.23 -6.08 -21.51
N PHE A 631 0.07 -5.89 -22.79
CA PHE A 631 -0.17 -4.65 -23.52
C PHE A 631 -1.39 -4.72 -24.46
N VAL A 632 -2.29 -5.69 -24.26
CA VAL A 632 -3.54 -5.85 -25.03
C VAL A 632 -3.29 -5.84 -26.56
N GLY A 633 -2.17 -6.43 -26.99
CA GLY A 633 -1.78 -6.51 -28.40
C GLY A 633 -1.40 -5.19 -29.07
N THR A 634 -1.23 -4.08 -28.34
CA THR A 634 -0.92 -2.77 -28.95
C THR A 634 0.56 -2.56 -29.30
N LEU A 635 1.46 -3.39 -28.78
CA LEU A 635 2.89 -3.30 -29.08
C LEU A 635 3.28 -4.31 -30.17
N GLU A 636 3.97 -3.83 -31.21
CA GLU A 636 4.54 -4.68 -32.25
C GLU A 636 5.70 -5.54 -31.71
N LYS A 637 5.96 -6.66 -32.39
CA LYS A 637 7.01 -7.63 -32.01
C LYS A 637 8.39 -6.99 -31.86
N ASP A 638 8.74 -6.06 -32.74
CA ASP A 638 10.02 -5.35 -32.71
C ASP A 638 10.15 -4.43 -31.49
N ASP A 639 9.05 -3.88 -31.00
CA ASP A 639 9.03 -3.02 -29.81
C ASP A 639 8.99 -3.84 -28.51
N LEU A 640 8.36 -5.02 -28.53
CA LEU A 640 8.47 -6.01 -27.45
C LEU A 640 9.92 -6.50 -27.26
N ASP A 641 10.64 -6.75 -28.35
CA ASP A 641 12.04 -7.15 -28.34
C ASP A 641 12.99 -6.04 -27.83
N LYS A 642 12.65 -4.77 -28.07
CA LYS A 642 13.36 -3.61 -27.50
C LYS A 642 13.01 -3.41 -26.02
N ALA A 643 11.76 -3.67 -25.63
CA ALA A 643 11.28 -3.53 -24.26
C ALA A 643 11.87 -4.58 -23.29
N VAL A 644 12.38 -5.71 -23.77
CA VAL A 644 13.06 -6.71 -22.91
C VAL A 644 14.32 -7.25 -23.60
N PRO A 645 15.49 -6.62 -23.42
CA PRO A 645 16.73 -7.11 -24.03
C PRO A 645 17.14 -8.47 -23.46
N ASN A 646 17.40 -9.44 -24.34
CA ASN A 646 17.93 -10.76 -23.99
C ASN A 646 19.24 -10.66 -23.19
N SER A 647 19.18 -10.76 -21.86
CA SER A 647 20.38 -10.79 -21.01
C SER A 647 20.38 -11.98 -20.04
N ASN A 648 21.49 -12.70 -20.07
CA ASN A 648 21.81 -13.84 -19.21
C ASN A 648 22.74 -13.31 -18.10
N PRO A 649 22.45 -13.46 -16.79
CA PRO A 649 23.35 -12.99 -15.75
C PRO A 649 24.49 -14.00 -15.55
N GLN A 650 25.58 -13.87 -16.31
CA GLN A 650 26.86 -14.45 -15.92
C GLN A 650 27.49 -13.58 -14.83
N LEU A 651 27.49 -14.07 -13.59
CA LEU A 651 28.31 -13.54 -12.49
C LEU A 651 29.80 -13.50 -12.90
N PRO A 652 30.51 -12.36 -12.77
CA PRO A 652 31.95 -12.35 -12.91
C PRO A 652 32.64 -12.75 -11.59
N THR A 653 33.43 -13.81 -11.64
CA THR A 653 34.43 -14.16 -10.61
C THR A 653 35.57 -13.13 -10.59
N PRO A 654 36.22 -12.87 -9.45
CA PRO A 654 37.30 -11.89 -9.37
C PRO A 654 38.60 -12.51 -9.88
N ASN A 655 39.24 -11.90 -10.88
CA ASN A 655 40.69 -11.93 -11.01
C ASN A 655 41.25 -10.82 -11.92
N ASN A 656 42.08 -9.99 -11.28
CA ASN A 656 43.36 -9.44 -11.71
C ASN A 656 43.57 -8.79 -13.10
N THR A 657 44.09 -7.56 -12.97
CA THR A 657 45.12 -6.89 -13.80
C THR A 657 44.73 -6.36 -15.19
N THR A 658 44.50 -5.05 -15.21
CA THR A 658 45.19 -4.05 -16.05
C THR A 658 45.43 -4.38 -17.53
N HIS A 659 44.71 -3.72 -18.44
CA HIS A 659 45.19 -2.55 -19.20
C HIS A 659 44.17 -2.12 -20.29
N LEU A 660 43.82 -0.83 -20.25
CA LEU A 660 43.51 0.09 -21.38
C LEU A 660 42.27 -0.24 -22.26
N LEU A 661 41.17 0.52 -22.14
CA LEU A 661 40.90 1.80 -22.85
C LEU A 661 40.95 1.65 -24.38
N ASN A 662 39.96 2.04 -25.19
CA ASN A 662 38.59 2.51 -25.05
C ASN A 662 38.05 2.67 -26.49
N SER A 663 36.73 2.71 -26.67
CA SER A 663 35.98 3.45 -27.71
C SER A 663 36.12 3.05 -29.19
N ASN A 664 35.14 3.21 -30.07
CA ASN A 664 33.67 3.33 -30.05
C ASN A 664 33.24 3.21 -31.53
N ALA A 665 31.94 2.96 -31.72
CA ALA A 665 31.18 2.98 -32.97
C ALA A 665 31.50 4.15 -33.95
N PRO A 666 31.15 3.99 -35.24
CA PRO A 666 31.18 5.08 -36.22
C PRO A 666 29.89 5.90 -36.15
N THR A 667 30.01 7.23 -36.21
CA THR A 667 28.90 8.10 -36.64
C THR A 667 29.34 8.88 -37.88
N ALA A 668 28.50 8.74 -38.90
CA ALA A 668 28.11 9.70 -39.93
C ALA A 668 29.18 10.60 -40.59
N ASN A 669 29.26 10.40 -41.90
CA ASN A 669 29.88 11.24 -42.92
C ASN A 669 29.48 12.71 -42.82
N ALA A 670 30.47 13.58 -42.97
CA ALA A 670 30.31 14.84 -43.70
C ALA A 670 31.56 15.08 -44.56
N ALA A 671 31.30 15.30 -45.84
CA ALA A 671 32.14 15.98 -46.84
C ALA A 671 33.58 15.45 -47.08
N ALA A 672 33.71 14.77 -48.22
CA ALA A 672 34.97 14.55 -48.90
C ALA A 672 35.66 15.88 -49.29
N LEU A 673 36.98 15.96 -49.07
CA LEU A 673 37.94 16.56 -50.02
C LEU A 673 39.38 16.28 -49.55
N MET A 674 40.06 15.44 -50.33
CA MET A 674 41.50 15.38 -50.64
C MET A 674 42.47 16.18 -49.75
N PHE A 675 43.45 15.53 -49.12
CA PHE A 675 44.88 15.60 -49.50
C PHE A 675 45.80 14.89 -48.47
N HIS A 676 46.97 14.52 -48.99
CA HIS A 676 47.97 13.57 -48.52
C HIS A 676 48.78 13.97 -47.27
N SER A 677 49.16 12.95 -46.48
CA SER A 677 50.44 12.77 -45.74
C SER A 677 51.00 13.88 -44.83
N LEU A 678 51.09 13.61 -43.51
CA LEU A 678 52.35 13.53 -42.76
C LEU A 678 52.10 13.08 -41.29
N ARG A 679 52.79 12.03 -40.84
CA ARG A 679 52.83 11.60 -39.43
C ARG A 679 53.80 12.48 -38.64
N LEU A 680 53.37 13.01 -37.48
CA LEU A 680 54.26 13.46 -36.40
C LEU A 680 53.66 13.03 -35.05
N ARG A 681 54.44 12.25 -34.29
CA ARG A 681 54.15 11.79 -32.91
C ARG A 681 54.65 12.83 -31.91
N LEU A 682 53.88 13.11 -30.85
CA LEU A 682 54.36 13.73 -29.60
C LEU A 682 53.59 13.20 -28.36
N PRO A 683 54.14 13.31 -27.13
CA PRO A 683 54.19 12.20 -26.17
C PRO A 683 53.45 12.43 -24.84
N THR A 684 53.24 11.33 -24.10
CA THR A 684 52.50 11.22 -22.83
C THR A 684 53.36 11.46 -21.58
N GLY A 685 52.88 12.28 -20.63
CA GLY A 685 53.52 12.53 -19.33
C GLY A 685 52.58 12.36 -18.12
N ARG A 686 53.00 11.56 -17.13
CA ARG A 686 52.26 11.11 -15.93
C ARG A 686 51.85 12.19 -14.90
N ARG A 687 52.18 13.48 -15.09
CA ARG A 687 51.88 14.55 -14.10
C ARG A 687 50.44 15.09 -14.14
N LEU A 688 49.65 14.80 -15.19
CA LEU A 688 48.26 15.31 -15.30
C LEU A 688 47.19 14.47 -14.56
N ARG A 689 47.47 13.20 -14.23
CA ARG A 689 46.46 12.26 -13.71
C ARG A 689 46.06 12.53 -12.25
N ARG A 690 46.95 13.12 -11.43
CA ARG A 690 46.64 13.55 -10.05
C ARG A 690 45.75 14.79 -10.00
N ARG A 691 45.86 15.71 -10.97
CA ARG A 691 45.01 16.92 -11.03
C ARG A 691 43.58 16.58 -11.47
N ARG A 692 43.39 15.57 -12.32
CA ARG A 692 42.06 15.14 -12.82
C ARG A 692 41.18 14.40 -11.80
N MET A 693 41.76 13.67 -10.84
CA MET A 693 40.96 13.05 -9.76
C MET A 693 40.55 14.06 -8.68
N ALA A 694 41.41 15.03 -8.37
CA ALA A 694 41.07 16.10 -7.44
C ALA A 694 39.91 16.99 -7.97
N THR A 695 39.82 17.20 -9.29
CA THR A 695 38.74 17.98 -9.92
C THR A 695 37.39 17.27 -9.96
N LEU A 696 37.32 15.94 -9.79
CA LEU A 696 36.06 15.18 -9.77
C LEU A 696 35.58 14.83 -8.36
N VAL A 697 36.50 14.64 -7.40
CA VAL A 697 36.15 14.33 -6.00
C VAL A 697 35.68 15.59 -5.25
N LEU A 698 36.27 16.75 -5.54
CA LEU A 698 35.90 18.01 -4.88
C LEU A 698 34.43 18.43 -5.11
N PRO A 699 33.86 18.41 -6.34
CA PRO A 699 32.46 18.73 -6.54
C PRO A 699 31.52 17.70 -5.89
N LEU A 700 31.89 16.42 -5.86
CA LEU A 700 31.10 15.39 -5.18
C LEU A 700 31.07 15.61 -3.66
N VAL A 701 32.21 15.94 -3.04
CA VAL A 701 32.28 16.28 -1.61
C VAL A 701 31.52 17.57 -1.32
N LEU A 702 31.60 18.57 -2.21
CA LEU A 702 30.82 19.81 -2.08
C LEU A 702 29.32 19.55 -2.21
N LEU A 703 28.89 18.65 -3.11
CA LEU A 703 27.49 18.26 -3.26
C LEU A 703 26.97 17.54 -2.01
N VAL A 704 27.73 16.59 -1.47
CA VAL A 704 27.40 15.91 -0.21
C VAL A 704 27.33 16.91 0.94
N LEU A 705 28.29 17.83 1.05
CA LEU A 705 28.22 18.89 2.06
C LEU A 705 27.01 19.80 1.85
N LEU A 706 26.66 20.15 0.60
CA LEU A 706 25.52 21.00 0.29
C LEU A 706 24.19 20.34 0.66
N LEU A 707 24.07 19.02 0.51
CA LEU A 707 22.88 18.25 0.86
C LEU A 707 22.77 17.93 2.36
N PHE A 708 23.86 17.47 2.99
CA PHE A 708 23.82 16.97 4.37
C PHE A 708 24.09 18.04 5.43
N LEU A 709 24.81 19.13 5.10
CA LEU A 709 25.09 20.19 6.07
C LEU A 709 23.82 20.93 6.53
N PRO A 710 22.87 21.29 5.66
CA PRO A 710 21.61 21.91 6.10
C PRO A 710 20.81 20.98 7.02
N LEU A 711 20.71 19.69 6.67
CA LEU A 711 20.03 18.68 7.48
C LEU A 711 20.71 18.51 8.84
N TYR A 712 22.04 18.50 8.88
CA TYR A 712 22.80 18.43 10.13
C TYR A 712 22.65 19.70 10.97
N ILE A 713 22.54 20.88 10.35
CA ILE A 713 22.29 22.15 11.05
C ILE A 713 20.86 22.16 11.64
N ILE A 714 19.87 21.59 10.95
CA ILE A 714 18.51 21.44 11.49
C ILE A 714 18.49 20.42 12.63
N TYR A 715 19.17 19.29 12.45
CA TYR A 715 19.25 18.24 13.45
C TYR A 715 20.00 18.74 14.70
N LYS A 716 21.17 19.34 14.55
CA LYS A 716 22.04 19.84 15.63
C LYS A 716 22.41 21.32 15.40
N PRO A 717 21.51 22.27 15.73
CA PRO A 717 21.74 23.68 15.45
C PRO A 717 22.98 24.22 16.19
N PRO A 718 23.91 24.88 15.47
CA PRO A 718 25.14 25.36 16.07
C PRO A 718 24.83 26.54 17.02
N SER A 719 25.59 26.65 18.11
CA SER A 719 25.36 27.70 19.14
C SER A 719 25.36 29.14 18.59
N PRO A 720 26.19 29.53 17.60
CA PRO A 720 26.10 30.84 16.97
C PRO A 720 24.75 31.12 16.29
N LEU A 721 24.13 30.09 15.68
CA LEU A 721 22.80 30.23 15.07
C LEU A 721 21.76 30.50 16.14
N ILE A 722 21.70 29.68 17.20
CA ILE A 722 20.77 29.89 18.31
C ILE A 722 20.97 31.26 18.97
N ARG A 723 22.23 31.72 19.09
CA ARG A 723 22.54 33.07 19.58
C ARG A 723 21.99 34.15 18.66
N HIS A 724 22.16 34.00 17.35
CA HIS A 724 21.59 34.93 16.37
C HIS A 724 20.07 34.98 16.46
N LEU A 725 19.38 33.83 16.48
CA LEU A 725 17.92 33.77 16.63
C LEU A 725 17.47 34.44 17.93
N SER A 726 18.15 34.17 19.05
CA SER A 726 17.83 34.76 20.35
C SER A 726 18.01 36.29 20.38
N HIS A 727 18.99 36.84 19.65
CA HIS A 727 19.14 38.29 19.51
C HIS A 727 18.11 38.90 18.56
N ARG A 728 17.74 38.18 17.50
CA ARG A 728 16.79 38.65 16.48
C ARG A 728 15.35 38.70 16.99
N TRP A 729 14.98 37.78 17.89
CA TRP A 729 13.67 37.67 18.51
C TRP A 729 13.81 37.59 20.03
N THR A 730 14.05 38.74 20.67
CA THR A 730 14.26 38.85 22.12
C THR A 730 13.04 38.44 22.95
N ASP A 731 11.86 38.43 22.34
CA ASP A 731 10.59 38.03 22.93
C ASP A 731 10.31 36.51 22.84
N VAL A 732 11.14 35.76 22.10
CA VAL A 732 11.07 34.30 21.98
C VAL A 732 12.22 33.66 22.76
N LEU A 733 11.89 32.70 23.63
CA LEU A 733 12.87 32.02 24.45
C LEU A 733 13.38 30.74 23.76
N PHE A 734 14.60 30.77 23.23
CA PHE A 734 15.29 29.58 22.68
C PHE A 734 16.23 28.93 23.69
N ARG A 735 16.95 29.76 24.47
CA ARG A 735 17.84 29.35 25.55
C ARG A 735 18.10 30.48 26.52
N VAL A 736 18.71 30.13 27.64
CA VAL A 736 19.26 31.03 28.64
C VAL A 736 20.80 30.93 28.60
N TRP A 737 21.52 32.02 28.88
CA TRP A 737 22.98 32.02 28.93
C TRP A 737 23.45 32.01 30.38
N LEU A 738 23.82 30.83 30.87
CA LEU A 738 24.31 30.66 32.25
C LEU A 738 25.82 30.36 32.27
N PRO A 739 26.54 30.78 33.32
CA PRO A 739 27.93 30.39 33.51
C PRO A 739 28.03 28.88 33.73
N ARG A 740 29.20 28.29 33.43
CA ARG A 740 29.44 26.85 33.64
C ARG A 740 29.27 26.39 35.10
N THR A 741 29.37 27.31 36.05
CA THR A 741 29.14 27.07 37.48
C THR A 741 27.66 26.87 37.84
N LYS A 742 26.73 27.17 36.92
CA LYS A 742 25.29 26.95 37.07
C LYS A 742 24.77 25.98 35.99
N PRO A 743 25.04 24.66 36.11
CA PRO A 743 24.68 23.65 35.10
C PRO A 743 23.17 23.30 35.12
N LEU A 744 22.30 24.30 35.01
CA LEU A 744 20.86 24.10 34.94
C LEU A 744 20.40 23.97 33.49
N VAL A 745 19.42 23.10 33.25
CA VAL A 745 18.77 22.90 31.94
C VAL A 745 17.27 22.80 32.18
N ALA A 746 16.48 23.55 31.41
CA ALA A 746 15.02 23.41 31.49
C ALA A 746 14.58 22.19 30.68
N LEU A 747 13.87 21.26 31.32
CA LEU A 747 13.20 20.15 30.64
C LEU A 747 11.75 20.56 30.37
N THR A 748 11.34 20.55 29.11
CA THR A 748 9.98 20.89 28.70
C THR A 748 9.34 19.72 27.97
N ILE A 749 8.07 19.45 28.28
CA ILE A 749 7.34 18.29 27.78
C ILE A 749 6.03 18.78 27.14
N ASP A 750 5.92 18.62 25.83
CA ASP A 750 4.77 19.05 25.03
C ASP A 750 3.69 17.98 24.98
N ASP A 751 2.50 18.38 24.52
CA ASP A 751 1.33 17.53 24.31
C ASP A 751 0.71 16.91 25.56
N ALA A 752 0.99 17.47 26.74
CA ALA A 752 0.47 16.94 27.99
C ALA A 752 -1.00 17.34 28.22
N PRO A 753 -1.80 16.58 28.99
CA PRO A 753 -1.54 15.24 29.50
C PRO A 753 -1.84 14.15 28.45
N SER A 754 -1.30 12.96 28.66
CA SER A 754 -1.51 11.75 27.88
C SER A 754 -1.54 10.51 28.80
N ASP A 755 -1.73 9.32 28.24
CA ASP A 755 -1.64 8.07 29.00
C ASP A 755 -0.21 7.77 29.49
N HIS A 756 0.81 8.44 28.94
CA HIS A 756 2.21 8.31 29.35
C HIS A 756 2.61 9.28 30.46
N THR A 757 1.81 10.31 30.74
CA THR A 757 2.18 11.38 31.66
C THR A 757 2.60 10.84 33.03
N ARG A 758 1.84 9.90 33.59
CA ARG A 758 2.14 9.32 34.93
C ARG A 758 3.48 8.58 34.94
N ALA A 759 3.83 7.89 33.85
CA ALA A 759 5.12 7.22 33.73
C ALA A 759 6.27 8.23 33.63
N ILE A 760 6.06 9.33 32.89
CA ILE A 760 7.00 10.46 32.83
C ILE A 760 7.18 11.11 34.20
N LEU A 761 6.09 11.37 34.93
CA LEU A 761 6.12 11.89 36.29
C LEU A 761 6.91 10.97 37.23
N ALA A 762 6.72 9.66 37.13
CA ALA A 762 7.48 8.69 37.91
C ALA A 762 8.99 8.76 37.60
N ALA A 763 9.38 8.86 36.33
CA ALA A 763 10.79 9.01 35.94
C ALA A 763 11.41 10.33 36.43
N LEU A 764 10.66 11.44 36.36
CA LEU A 764 11.08 12.74 36.90
C LEU A 764 11.25 12.69 38.42
N GLY A 765 10.28 12.10 39.12
CA GLY A 765 10.32 11.91 40.57
C GLY A 765 11.50 11.06 41.03
N ALA A 766 11.77 9.94 40.34
CA ALA A 766 12.91 9.07 40.63
C ALA A 766 14.26 9.79 40.47
N ALA A 767 14.35 10.76 39.56
CA ALA A 767 15.54 11.56 39.35
C ALA A 767 15.64 12.80 40.28
N GLY A 768 14.55 13.18 40.95
CA GLY A 768 14.42 14.45 41.66
C GLY A 768 14.47 15.65 40.71
N ALA A 769 13.89 15.52 39.52
CA ALA A 769 13.87 16.53 38.47
C ALA A 769 12.50 17.22 38.38
N HIS A 770 12.49 18.50 38.00
CA HIS A 770 11.26 19.20 37.63
C HIS A 770 11.24 19.55 36.14
N ALA A 771 10.06 19.54 35.53
CA ALA A 771 9.85 19.87 34.13
C ALA A 771 8.69 20.85 33.97
N THR A 772 8.66 21.56 32.84
CA THR A 772 7.50 22.37 32.43
C THR A 772 6.69 21.62 31.38
N PHE A 773 5.44 21.29 31.68
CA PHE A 773 4.52 20.60 30.79
C PHE A 773 3.68 21.60 30.00
N PHE A 774 3.78 21.58 28.67
CA PHE A 774 2.95 22.36 27.78
C PHE A 774 1.65 21.60 27.50
N VAL A 775 0.56 22.13 28.05
CA VAL A 775 -0.75 21.49 28.12
C VAL A 775 -1.58 21.77 26.87
N ILE A 776 -2.10 20.71 26.26
CA ILE A 776 -3.15 20.76 25.24
C ILE A 776 -4.51 20.64 25.93
N GLY A 777 -5.31 21.69 25.84
CA GLY A 777 -6.57 21.77 26.60
C GLY A 777 -7.57 20.66 26.27
N SER A 778 -7.65 20.18 25.02
CA SER A 778 -8.57 19.08 24.65
C SER A 778 -8.19 17.73 25.26
N GLN A 779 -6.97 17.58 25.79
CA GLN A 779 -6.51 16.34 26.41
C GLN A 779 -6.79 16.27 27.92
N VAL A 780 -7.28 17.37 28.50
CA VAL A 780 -7.49 17.49 29.96
C VAL A 780 -8.74 16.76 30.41
N ALA A 781 -9.79 16.67 29.58
CA ALA A 781 -11.06 16.06 29.95
C ALA A 781 -10.85 14.60 30.39
N GLY A 782 -11.21 14.28 31.64
CA GLY A 782 -11.02 12.96 32.24
C GLY A 782 -9.59 12.68 32.75
N ARG A 783 -8.69 13.68 32.70
CA ARG A 783 -7.31 13.63 33.22
C ARG A 783 -6.99 14.85 34.11
N GLU A 784 -8.01 15.50 34.67
CA GLU A 784 -7.86 16.69 35.53
C GLU A 784 -7.03 16.38 36.78
N ASP A 785 -7.15 15.17 37.30
CA ASP A 785 -6.36 14.65 38.43
C ASP A 785 -4.86 14.56 38.10
N VAL A 786 -4.51 14.23 36.86
CA VAL A 786 -3.12 14.17 36.40
C VAL A 786 -2.49 15.57 36.38
N LEU A 787 -3.21 16.61 35.92
CA LEU A 787 -2.71 18.00 35.98
C LEU A 787 -2.48 18.45 37.42
N ARG A 788 -3.41 18.10 38.31
CA ARG A 788 -3.26 18.39 39.75
C ARG A 788 -2.04 17.69 40.34
N GLU A 789 -1.81 16.44 39.96
CA GLU A 789 -0.61 15.69 40.36
C GLU A 789 0.67 16.35 39.86
N MET A 790 0.73 16.81 38.60
CA MET A 790 1.89 17.56 38.09
C MET A 790 2.18 18.79 38.97
N VAL A 791 1.15 19.58 39.27
CA VAL A 791 1.27 20.78 40.11
C VAL A 791 1.71 20.41 41.53
N ARG A 792 1.12 19.37 42.13
CA ARG A 792 1.47 18.89 43.47
C ARG A 792 2.91 18.42 43.55
N ALA A 793 3.38 17.70 42.53
CA ALA A 793 4.75 17.21 42.39
C ALA A 793 5.79 18.31 42.11
N GLY A 794 5.36 19.57 41.96
CA GLY A 794 6.26 20.72 41.79
C GLY A 794 6.62 21.02 40.33
N HIS A 795 5.97 20.38 39.37
CA HIS A 795 6.12 20.71 37.96
C HIS A 795 5.36 21.99 37.58
N GLU A 796 5.79 22.60 36.50
CA GLU A 796 5.17 23.81 35.96
C GLU A 796 4.26 23.46 34.79
N LEU A 797 3.07 24.08 34.71
CA LEU A 797 2.18 23.95 33.56
C LEU A 797 2.28 25.20 32.67
N ALA A 798 2.39 24.98 31.37
CA ALA A 798 2.45 26.00 30.33
C ALA A 798 1.41 25.70 29.24
N ASN A 799 1.17 26.66 28.34
CA ASN A 799 0.05 26.59 27.40
C ASN A 799 0.50 26.11 26.00
N HIS A 800 -0.17 25.10 25.45
CA HIS A 800 0.05 24.60 24.09
C HIS A 800 -1.18 24.74 23.17
N GLY A 801 -2.16 25.57 23.54
CA GLY A 801 -3.43 25.68 22.83
C GLY A 801 -4.41 24.56 23.17
N MET A 802 -5.49 24.45 22.39
CA MET A 802 -6.54 23.46 22.64
C MET A 802 -6.29 22.15 21.91
N ARG A 803 -5.61 22.17 20.76
CA ARG A 803 -5.39 21.00 19.90
C ARG A 803 -3.96 20.98 19.39
N ASP A 804 -3.50 19.79 19.03
CA ASP A 804 -2.21 19.55 18.38
C ASP A 804 -2.31 19.92 16.89
N GLU A 805 -2.22 21.22 16.59
CA GLU A 805 -2.32 21.74 15.23
C GLU A 805 -1.38 22.94 14.98
N PRO A 806 -0.98 23.21 13.73
CA PRO A 806 -0.05 24.29 13.44
C PRO A 806 -0.65 25.66 13.80
N ALA A 807 -0.10 26.33 14.81
CA ALA A 807 -0.59 27.65 15.25
C ALA A 807 -0.51 28.73 14.14
N ALA A 808 0.35 28.50 13.14
CA ALA A 808 0.47 29.35 11.96
C ALA A 808 -0.79 29.32 11.06
N ALA A 809 -1.50 28.19 11.03
CA ALA A 809 -2.73 28.00 10.25
C ALA A 809 -3.97 28.61 10.92
N LEU A 810 -3.94 28.84 12.24
CA LEU A 810 -5.07 29.39 12.99
C LEU A 810 -5.25 30.89 12.75
N GLY A 811 -6.51 31.31 12.60
CA GLY A 811 -6.88 32.73 12.61
C GLY A 811 -6.55 33.41 13.95
N THR A 812 -6.40 34.74 13.98
CA THR A 812 -6.04 35.49 15.21
C THR A 812 -7.03 35.28 16.36
N ALA A 813 -8.33 35.32 16.06
CA ALA A 813 -9.38 35.16 17.08
C ALA A 813 -9.40 33.72 17.63
N GLU A 814 -9.24 32.74 16.75
CA GLU A 814 -9.19 31.33 17.11
C GLU A 814 -7.96 31.00 17.96
N LEU A 815 -6.77 31.45 17.55
CA LEU A 815 -5.53 31.31 18.32
C LEU A 815 -5.67 31.89 19.72
N GLN A 816 -6.24 33.09 19.84
CA GLN A 816 -6.51 33.72 21.13
C GLN A 816 -7.53 32.93 21.95
N GLY A 817 -8.61 32.46 21.32
CA GLY A 817 -9.63 31.63 21.96
C GLY A 817 -9.04 30.34 22.53
N GLN A 818 -8.20 29.66 21.76
CA GLN A 818 -7.55 28.42 22.20
C GLN A 818 -6.59 28.65 23.37
N ILE A 819 -5.74 29.69 23.30
CA ILE A 819 -4.84 30.03 24.39
C ILE A 819 -5.65 30.29 25.67
N ASN A 820 -6.72 31.08 25.59
CA ASN A 820 -7.54 31.41 26.76
C ASN A 820 -8.24 30.19 27.37
N GLN A 821 -8.80 29.31 26.53
CA GLN A 821 -9.47 28.08 27.00
C GLN A 821 -8.51 27.12 27.68
N ALA A 822 -7.35 26.85 27.06
CA ALA A 822 -6.33 26.00 27.65
C ALA A 822 -5.79 26.59 28.96
N GLN A 823 -5.67 27.91 29.04
CA GLN A 823 -5.24 28.57 30.28
C GLN A 823 -6.25 28.42 31.41
N ALA A 824 -7.55 28.48 31.13
CA ALA A 824 -8.56 28.31 32.16
C ALA A 824 -8.45 26.95 32.86
N LEU A 825 -8.13 25.89 32.10
CA LEU A 825 -7.89 24.54 32.60
C LEU A 825 -6.61 24.46 33.45
N ILE A 826 -5.52 25.09 32.98
CA ILE A 826 -4.26 25.18 33.73
C ILE A 826 -4.47 25.93 35.06
N ASP A 827 -5.14 27.08 35.02
CA ASP A 827 -5.41 27.88 36.21
C ASP A 827 -6.29 27.12 37.22
N ALA A 828 -7.27 26.34 36.73
CA ALA A 828 -8.10 25.49 37.58
C ALA A 828 -7.27 24.42 38.31
N ALA A 829 -6.30 23.78 37.63
CA ALA A 829 -5.41 22.81 38.26
C ALA A 829 -4.55 23.41 39.37
N TYR A 830 -3.99 24.62 39.16
CA TYR A 830 -3.24 25.33 40.20
C TYR A 830 -4.12 25.67 41.42
N ARG A 831 -5.31 26.23 41.18
CA ARG A 831 -6.25 26.58 42.25
C ARG A 831 -6.71 25.36 43.04
N ALA A 832 -6.95 24.23 42.37
CA ALA A 832 -7.35 22.98 43.02
C ALA A 832 -6.27 22.41 43.98
N GLU A 833 -5.00 22.77 43.78
CA GLU A 833 -3.89 22.42 44.67
C GLU A 833 -3.50 23.56 45.63
N GLY A 834 -4.34 24.60 45.76
CA GLY A 834 -4.11 25.73 46.66
C GLY A 834 -2.92 26.60 46.26
N LYS A 835 -2.50 26.56 44.99
CA LYS A 835 -1.40 27.36 44.45
C LYS A 835 -1.94 28.48 43.55
N GLU A 836 -1.29 29.63 43.58
CA GLU A 836 -1.64 30.72 42.67
C GLU A 836 -1.12 30.42 41.25
N PRO A 837 -1.98 30.49 40.21
CA PRO A 837 -1.50 30.38 38.84
C PRO A 837 -0.66 31.60 38.45
N PRO A 838 0.32 31.44 37.53
CA PRO A 838 1.19 32.54 37.12
C PRO A 838 0.37 33.68 36.45
N PRO A 839 0.45 34.94 36.93
CA PRO A 839 -0.38 36.02 36.41
C PRO A 839 0.01 36.42 34.97
N PRO A 840 -0.91 37.03 34.19
CA PRO A 840 -0.59 37.60 32.88
C PRO A 840 0.60 38.58 32.94
N GLY A 841 1.60 38.39 32.09
CA GLY A 841 2.81 39.22 32.06
C GLY A 841 3.79 38.98 33.21
N GLY A 842 3.47 38.06 34.14
CA GLY A 842 4.35 37.65 35.24
C GLY A 842 5.37 36.58 34.83
N LYS A 843 6.35 36.34 35.71
CA LYS A 843 7.28 35.21 35.57
C LYS A 843 6.48 33.90 35.68
N GLY A 844 6.56 33.03 34.67
CA GLY A 844 5.86 31.72 34.68
C GLY A 844 4.72 31.54 33.67
N ARG A 845 4.38 32.57 32.87
CA ARG A 845 3.34 32.43 31.83
C ARG A 845 3.96 32.21 30.44
N TYR A 846 3.99 30.95 30.01
CA TYR A 846 4.64 30.50 28.77
C TYR A 846 3.64 29.93 27.77
N TYR A 847 3.86 30.22 26.49
CA TYR A 847 3.11 29.65 25.38
C TYR A 847 4.09 29.04 24.37
N ARG A 848 3.82 27.82 23.90
CA ARG A 848 4.54 27.22 22.78
C ARG A 848 3.56 27.04 21.62
N PRO A 849 3.84 27.60 20.44
CA PRO A 849 2.99 27.39 19.27
C PRO A 849 3.10 25.95 18.77
N GLY A 850 1.97 25.36 18.36
CA GLY A 850 1.95 24.06 17.69
C GLY A 850 2.86 24.04 16.46
N SER A 851 3.53 22.91 16.24
CA SER A 851 4.59 22.70 15.23
C SER A 851 5.87 23.52 15.43
N GLY A 852 6.02 24.29 16.52
CA GLY A 852 7.25 25.03 16.84
C GLY A 852 7.56 26.24 15.94
N PHE A 853 6.68 26.57 14.99
CA PHE A 853 6.80 27.76 14.14
C PHE A 853 6.09 28.96 14.74
N PHE A 854 6.69 30.14 14.61
CA PHE A 854 6.09 31.39 15.07
C PHE A 854 6.18 32.48 14.00
N SER A 855 5.23 33.41 14.06
CA SER A 855 5.16 34.60 13.20
C SER A 855 5.01 35.85 14.07
N GLU A 856 5.13 37.03 13.46
CA GLU A 856 4.85 38.29 14.15
C GLU A 856 3.42 38.34 14.71
N ARG A 857 2.44 37.77 13.97
CA ARG A 857 1.05 37.64 14.41
C ARG A 857 0.95 36.81 15.69
N ILE A 858 1.54 35.61 15.72
CA ILE A 858 1.50 34.70 16.88
C ILE A 858 2.17 35.36 18.08
N ARG A 859 3.36 35.95 17.90
CA ARG A 859 4.07 36.68 18.96
C ARG A 859 3.25 37.86 19.47
N GLY A 860 2.57 38.58 18.59
CA GLY A 860 1.68 39.69 18.94
C GLY A 860 0.50 39.24 19.80
N VAL A 861 -0.15 38.13 19.45
CA VAL A 861 -1.25 37.53 20.26
C VAL A 861 -0.73 37.09 21.62
N ALA A 862 0.32 36.28 21.66
CA ALA A 862 0.92 35.78 22.90
C ALA A 862 1.29 36.94 23.84
N ARG A 863 1.96 37.99 23.31
CA ARG A 863 2.35 39.17 24.08
C ARG A 863 1.16 39.94 24.64
N ARG A 864 0.10 40.16 23.84
CA ARG A 864 -1.13 40.83 24.30
C ARG A 864 -1.82 40.07 25.43
N LEU A 865 -1.75 38.74 25.40
CA LEU A 865 -2.30 37.86 26.44
C LEU A 865 -1.34 37.66 27.62
N GLY A 866 -0.17 38.31 27.61
CA GLY A 866 0.80 38.24 28.69
C GLY A 866 1.64 36.96 28.73
N TYR A 867 1.78 36.25 27.61
CA TYR A 867 2.62 35.07 27.45
C TYR A 867 3.97 35.42 26.85
N ARG A 868 5.01 34.71 27.31
CA ARG A 868 6.27 34.61 26.59
C ARG A 868 6.25 33.39 25.68
N VAL A 869 6.63 33.57 24.42
CA VAL A 869 6.75 32.45 23.47
C VAL A 869 8.00 31.65 23.80
N VAL A 870 7.87 30.33 23.92
CA VAL A 870 8.98 29.45 24.28
C VAL A 870 9.20 28.38 23.21
N LEU A 871 10.42 28.38 22.68
CA LEU A 871 10.97 27.29 21.88
C LEU A 871 12.05 26.60 22.71
N GLY A 872 13.08 26.06 22.05
CA GLY A 872 14.17 25.38 22.70
C GLY A 872 15.41 25.38 21.85
N SER A 873 16.54 25.04 22.48
CA SER A 873 17.83 24.92 21.82
C SER A 873 18.27 23.47 21.65
N ILE A 874 17.55 22.54 22.26
CA ILE A 874 17.81 21.11 22.23
C ILE A 874 16.49 20.44 21.88
N TYR A 875 16.36 20.02 20.63
CA TYR A 875 15.19 19.30 20.14
C TYR A 875 15.67 17.96 19.56
N PRO A 876 15.42 16.83 20.24
CA PRO A 876 15.85 15.51 19.80
C PRO A 876 15.08 14.99 18.60
N HIS A 877 14.09 15.74 18.08
CA HIS A 877 13.15 15.26 17.05
C HIS A 877 12.40 14.01 17.51
N ASP A 878 12.08 13.92 18.81
CA ASP A 878 11.43 12.75 19.41
C ASP A 878 9.98 12.56 18.94
N ALA A 879 9.37 13.59 18.34
CA ALA A 879 8.11 13.42 17.64
C ALA A 879 8.25 12.61 16.34
N GLN A 880 9.42 12.67 15.67
CA GLN A 880 9.71 11.98 14.40
C GLN A 880 10.58 10.73 14.59
N ILE A 881 11.44 10.70 15.61
CA ILE A 881 12.42 9.65 15.88
C ILE A 881 11.97 8.87 17.12
N GLY A 882 11.50 7.64 16.92
CA GLY A 882 10.97 6.78 17.99
C GLY A 882 12.01 6.13 18.91
N TRP A 883 13.31 6.31 18.62
CA TRP A 883 14.37 5.61 19.31
C TRP A 883 14.85 6.35 20.57
N ALA A 884 14.34 5.93 21.73
CA ALA A 884 14.70 6.50 23.04
C ALA A 884 16.22 6.66 23.27
N TRP A 885 17.05 5.73 22.77
CA TRP A 885 18.50 5.82 22.92
C TRP A 885 19.15 6.88 22.02
N VAL A 886 18.63 7.10 20.81
CA VAL A 886 19.11 8.15 19.90
C VAL A 886 18.71 9.51 20.43
N ASN A 887 17.46 9.67 20.87
CA ASN A 887 16.98 10.91 21.45
C ASN A 887 17.75 11.23 22.74
N ALA A 888 17.99 10.22 23.60
CA ALA A 888 18.83 10.40 24.77
C ALA A 888 20.25 10.83 24.40
N ARG A 889 20.88 10.14 23.44
CA ARG A 889 22.22 10.50 22.96
C ARG A 889 22.26 11.92 22.37
N HIS A 890 21.22 12.32 21.65
CA HIS A 890 21.07 13.64 21.09
C HIS A 890 21.06 14.71 22.19
N ILE A 891 20.12 14.60 23.14
CA ILE A 891 19.97 15.53 24.28
C ILE A 891 21.32 15.65 25.01
N LEU A 892 21.89 14.50 25.39
CA LEU A 892 23.16 14.43 26.11
C LEU A 892 24.34 15.03 25.33
N SER A 893 24.30 15.02 24.00
CA SER A 893 25.35 15.60 23.15
C SER A 893 25.23 17.12 22.96
N MET A 894 24.10 17.71 23.37
CA MET A 894 23.79 19.13 23.23
C MET A 894 23.60 19.85 24.58
N LEU A 895 23.67 19.11 25.70
CA LEU A 895 23.61 19.70 27.04
C LEU A 895 24.61 20.85 27.18
N SER A 896 24.07 22.01 27.53
CA SER A 896 24.84 23.18 27.91
C SER A 896 24.06 23.98 28.96
N PRO A 897 24.75 24.69 29.87
CA PRO A 897 24.08 25.53 30.86
C PRO A 897 23.11 26.51 30.20
N GLY A 898 21.88 26.55 30.74
CA GLY A 898 20.79 27.36 30.21
C GLY A 898 20.09 26.78 28.98
N GLY A 899 20.40 25.54 28.58
CA GLY A 899 19.69 24.85 27.51
C GLY A 899 18.22 24.60 27.85
N ILE A 900 17.36 24.61 26.84
CA ILE A 900 15.94 24.25 26.95
C ILE A 900 15.72 23.02 26.06
N VAL A 901 15.33 21.91 26.68
CA VAL A 901 15.06 20.62 26.05
C VAL A 901 13.57 20.50 25.76
N ILE A 902 13.22 20.12 24.53
CA ILE A 902 11.85 19.84 24.10
C ILE A 902 11.69 18.32 23.96
N CYS A 903 10.74 17.74 24.68
CA CYS A 903 10.30 16.36 24.53
C CYS A 903 8.77 16.34 24.41
N HIS A 904 8.16 15.21 24.04
CA HIS A 904 6.71 15.09 23.87
C HIS A 904 6.10 14.00 24.76
N ASP A 905 5.01 14.29 25.46
CA ASP A 905 4.31 13.40 26.40
C ASP A 905 3.68 12.19 25.68
N ARG A 906 3.04 12.43 24.52
CA ARG A 906 2.26 11.45 23.75
C ARG A 906 3.10 10.39 23.02
N ARG A 907 4.27 10.03 23.54
CA ARG A 907 5.22 9.09 22.93
C ARG A 907 5.64 8.04 23.94
N SER A 908 5.45 6.77 23.59
CA SER A 908 5.81 5.62 24.44
C SER A 908 7.30 5.52 24.75
N TRP A 909 8.15 6.21 23.98
CA TRP A 909 9.59 6.25 24.15
C TRP A 909 10.10 7.43 25.01
N THR A 910 9.24 8.36 25.44
CA THR A 910 9.66 9.52 26.23
C THR A 910 10.09 9.13 27.64
N GLU A 911 9.32 8.29 28.35
CA GLU A 911 9.76 7.76 29.65
C GLU A 911 11.06 6.96 29.54
N PRO A 912 11.21 5.98 28.63
CA PRO A 912 12.47 5.24 28.48
C PRO A 912 13.67 6.13 28.10
N MET A 913 13.43 7.21 27.36
CA MET A 913 14.44 8.22 27.07
C MET A 913 14.84 8.98 28.33
N LEU A 914 13.87 9.49 29.09
CA LEU A 914 14.12 10.25 30.33
C LEU A 914 14.83 9.40 31.39
N THR A 915 14.47 8.12 31.51
CA THR A 915 15.12 7.14 32.39
C THR A 915 16.61 6.93 32.05
N ARG A 916 17.04 7.31 30.83
CA ARG A 916 18.47 7.36 30.45
C ARG A 916 19.09 8.75 30.60
N VAL A 917 18.35 9.79 30.20
CA VAL A 917 18.83 11.18 30.16
C VAL A 917 19.04 11.72 31.56
N LEU A 918 18.06 11.57 32.46
CA LEU A 918 18.07 12.21 33.77
C LEU A 918 19.22 11.72 34.67
N PRO A 919 19.50 10.39 34.79
CA PRO A 919 20.64 9.92 35.58
C PRO A 919 21.99 10.39 35.00
N GLU A 920 22.12 10.40 33.67
CA GLU A 920 23.34 10.82 33.00
C GLU A 920 23.55 12.34 33.08
N MET A 921 22.47 13.15 33.02
CA MET A 921 22.51 14.58 33.30
C MET A 921 23.06 14.84 34.71
N LYS A 922 22.48 14.17 35.72
CA LYS A 922 22.91 14.27 37.12
C LYS A 922 24.37 13.85 37.29
N ARG A 923 24.79 12.76 36.65
CA ARG A 923 26.19 12.29 36.66
C ARG A 923 27.17 13.31 36.06
N ARG A 924 26.73 14.09 35.07
CA ARG A 924 27.50 15.19 34.46
C ARG A 924 27.39 16.51 35.22
N GLY A 925 26.69 16.52 36.37
CA GLY A 925 26.48 17.69 37.21
C GLY A 925 25.35 18.60 36.75
N TYR A 926 24.56 18.23 35.74
CA TYR A 926 23.40 19.00 35.30
C TYR A 926 22.17 18.72 36.14
N GLN A 927 21.36 19.75 36.36
CA GLN A 927 20.03 19.63 36.99
C GLN A 927 18.94 19.99 35.99
N ALA A 928 17.92 19.14 35.89
CA ALA A 928 16.72 19.38 35.11
C ALA A 928 15.70 20.15 35.97
N VAL A 929 15.35 21.36 35.52
CA VAL A 929 14.49 22.31 36.23
C VAL A 929 13.34 22.79 35.34
N THR A 930 12.37 23.49 35.93
CA THR A 930 11.33 24.21 35.18
C THR A 930 11.89 25.44 34.45
N LEU A 931 11.13 25.99 33.49
CA LEU A 931 11.48 27.23 32.80
C LEU A 931 11.58 28.41 33.77
N THR A 932 10.68 28.52 34.73
CA THR A 932 10.72 29.60 35.73
C THR A 932 11.93 29.50 36.64
N GLU A 933 12.30 28.31 37.12
CA GLU A 933 13.52 28.11 37.90
C GLU A 933 14.76 28.48 37.08
N LEU A 934 14.84 28.08 35.81
CA LEU A 934 15.94 28.45 34.93
C LEU A 934 16.07 29.96 34.74
N LEU A 935 14.95 30.67 34.58
CA LEU A 935 14.93 32.11 34.33
C LEU A 935 15.21 32.95 35.58
N ARG A 936 14.94 32.44 36.80
CA ARG A 936 15.30 33.13 38.04
C ARG A 936 16.80 33.41 38.11
N GLU A 937 17.63 32.49 37.64
CA GLU A 937 19.10 32.57 37.68
C GLU A 937 19.73 33.65 36.81
N VAL A 938 18.97 34.26 35.89
CA VAL A 938 19.41 35.39 35.04
C VAL A 938 18.89 36.73 35.52
N THR A 939 17.83 36.73 36.35
CA THR A 939 17.20 37.95 36.86
C THR A 939 17.61 38.29 38.31
N GLY A 940 18.58 37.56 38.85
CA GLY A 940 19.13 37.75 40.20
C GLY A 940 20.53 38.31 40.19
#